data_AF-A0A3N1D434-F1
#
_entry.id   AF-A0A3N1D434-F1
#
_cell.length_a   1.000
_cell.length_b   1.000
_cell.length_c   1.000
_cell.angle_alpha   90.00
_cell.angle_beta   90.00
_cell.angle_gamma   90.00
#
_symmetry.space_group_name_H-M   'P 1'
#
loop_
_entity.id
_entity.type
_entity.pdbx_description
1 polymer ?
#
loop_
_entity_poly.entity_id
_entity_poly.type
_entity_poly.pdbx_seq_one_letter_code
_entity_poly.pdbx_strand_id
1 'polypeptide(L)'
;MKSVEPEVYLLAKPQLDYDEVARYLREVGGESWLERLDRGDLDSHLNDPQNLAEFAGRLCYRSWEPGLNPNVTRVRTDQTEYLQNILASLHGSVLEHVSFSFALHNVSRVCCYDSDTEVLTDRGWVPWPKIEGDETFATLNPVTRELEYQQATEVFHADYDGPMYRVASEQVDLLVTPNHRMWIRRFDTQAARRGEQDFQVEFAEDILHKRVQYQKSAVWQGHTPERVEIPATTRSYVRSDTGTEVERDYEGASFPTLPFARFLGYFIAEGSINGHQIVIAQNRGPMLEKIRATIEEMGLKAYVPETGHGTVRTSCVALRDFLAVLGHCHEKYVPEMVHGWGPEAIAEFLDAMVEGDGTEHKTSGHRVIYTVSPQLADDLQVLAIKAGLSANVRVDDRVGLERVLPSGQRFNNLRACYVVSLLTKRLTPLVNTGRKVPSRYWNEDGYNDRIEQYTGQIHCVKVPNGLLWVRRNGKPVVSGNTHELIRHRPGVAISQESLRFVRLDELPFWFPEWAQEDAELMEKATALLEQMEQFQGWMAGHFGLDAEGVPFKEKKHRTSFMRRFAPEGVATGLVWTANVRTLRHTLEARTAEGAEEEIRLLFNKIGEVLKAEAPALFGDYEVVDGAWTPRWRKV
;
A
#
# COMPACT_ATOMS: atom_id res chain seq x y z
N MET A 1 -19.68 2.26 -24.48
CA MET A 1 -18.87 3.20 -23.67
C MET A 1 -19.50 4.58 -23.72
N LYS A 2 -19.58 5.26 -22.58
CA LYS A 2 -20.14 6.61 -22.47
C LYS A 2 -19.06 7.57 -21.99
N SER A 3 -18.63 8.50 -22.83
CA SER A 3 -17.79 9.60 -22.37
C SER A 3 -18.61 10.51 -21.45
N VAL A 4 -18.05 10.88 -20.30
CA VAL A 4 -18.71 11.72 -19.29
C VAL A 4 -17.73 12.74 -18.73
N GLU A 5 -18.26 13.75 -18.05
CA GLU A 5 -17.47 14.71 -17.26
C GLU A 5 -17.89 14.69 -15.79
N PRO A 6 -16.98 15.03 -14.84
CA PRO A 6 -17.33 15.25 -13.45
C PRO A 6 -18.45 16.29 -13.28
N GLU A 7 -19.50 15.93 -12.57
CA GLU A 7 -20.66 16.79 -12.31
C GLU A 7 -20.90 16.97 -10.81
N VAL A 8 -21.37 18.15 -10.45
CA VAL A 8 -21.66 18.53 -9.06
C VAL A 8 -23.10 19.02 -8.97
N TYR A 9 -23.89 18.36 -8.13
CA TYR A 9 -25.26 18.73 -7.84
C TYR A 9 -25.38 19.11 -6.38
N LEU A 10 -25.85 20.32 -6.07
CA LEU A 10 -26.15 20.70 -4.69
C LEU A 10 -27.48 20.04 -4.26
N LEU A 11 -27.42 19.11 -3.32
CA LEU A 11 -28.58 18.38 -2.81
C LEU A 11 -29.21 19.03 -1.58
N ALA A 12 -28.37 19.55 -0.68
CA ALA A 12 -28.84 20.17 0.55
C ALA A 12 -27.94 21.33 0.96
N LYS A 13 -28.59 22.35 1.52
CA LYS A 13 -27.97 23.48 2.21
C LYS A 13 -28.78 23.78 3.47
N PRO A 14 -28.20 24.44 4.48
CA PRO A 14 -28.89 24.73 5.73
C PRO A 14 -30.13 25.58 5.50
N GLN A 15 -31.19 25.28 6.25
CA GLN A 15 -32.37 26.12 6.40
C GLN A 15 -32.59 26.39 7.88
N LEU A 16 -32.86 27.65 8.25
CA LEU A 16 -33.16 28.00 9.64
C LEU A 16 -34.65 27.89 9.92
N ASP A 17 -34.97 27.37 11.10
CA ASP A 17 -36.30 27.54 11.70
C ASP A 17 -36.34 28.90 12.42
N TYR A 18 -36.88 29.89 11.73
CA TYR A 18 -36.95 31.25 12.26
C TYR A 18 -37.91 31.39 13.45
N ASP A 19 -38.90 30.52 13.60
CA ASP A 19 -39.80 30.55 14.75
C ASP A 19 -39.04 30.14 16.03
N GLU A 20 -38.22 29.10 15.92
CA GLU A 20 -37.35 28.64 17.01
C GLU A 20 -36.22 29.60 17.32
N VAL A 21 -35.61 30.21 16.29
CA VAL A 21 -34.64 31.30 16.46
C VAL A 21 -35.29 32.47 17.19
N ALA A 22 -36.50 32.85 16.82
CA ALA A 22 -37.23 33.93 17.49
C ALA A 22 -37.59 33.59 18.93
N ARG A 23 -38.00 32.35 19.19
CA ARG A 23 -38.27 31.84 20.54
C ARG A 23 -37.04 31.96 21.44
N TYR A 24 -35.86 31.58 20.93
CA TYR A 24 -34.61 31.72 21.67
C TYR A 24 -34.19 33.18 21.89
N LEU A 25 -34.24 34.01 20.84
CA LEU A 25 -33.82 35.41 20.93
C LEU A 25 -34.67 36.23 21.91
N ARG A 26 -35.97 35.93 22.02
CA ARG A 26 -36.85 36.48 23.06
C ARG A 26 -36.38 36.16 24.47
N GLU A 27 -35.87 34.95 24.70
CA GLU A 27 -35.40 34.54 26.02
C GLU A 27 -34.10 35.26 26.43
N VAL A 28 -33.21 35.52 25.45
CA VAL A 28 -31.91 36.14 25.70
C VAL A 28 -31.86 37.66 25.46
N GLY A 29 -32.99 38.27 25.07
CA GLY A 29 -33.11 39.70 24.78
C GLY A 29 -32.43 40.14 23.48
N GLY A 30 -32.24 39.23 22.52
CA GLY A 30 -31.55 39.49 21.24
C GLY A 30 -32.47 39.78 20.05
N GLU A 31 -33.70 40.24 20.29
CA GLU A 31 -34.76 40.39 19.28
C GLU A 31 -34.41 41.41 18.18
N SER A 32 -33.55 42.38 18.46
CA SER A 32 -33.06 43.36 17.47
C SER A 32 -32.33 42.72 16.28
N TRP A 33 -31.86 41.47 16.41
CA TRP A 33 -31.33 40.72 15.28
C TRP A 33 -32.45 40.26 14.31
N LEU A 34 -33.65 39.93 14.81
CA LEU A 34 -34.80 39.57 13.98
C LEU A 34 -35.37 40.76 13.21
N GLU A 35 -35.29 41.97 13.77
CA GLU A 35 -35.71 43.19 13.06
C GLU A 35 -34.93 43.40 11.75
N ARG A 36 -33.74 42.80 11.62
CA ARG A 36 -32.96 42.81 10.37
C ARG A 36 -33.57 41.89 9.30
N LEU A 37 -34.28 40.83 9.68
CA LEU A 37 -35.10 40.04 8.75
C LEU A 37 -36.28 40.88 8.25
N ASP A 38 -36.99 41.57 9.16
CA ASP A 38 -38.15 42.39 8.81
C ASP A 38 -37.80 43.57 7.87
N ARG A 39 -36.58 44.10 7.99
CA ARG A 39 -36.05 45.16 7.10
C ARG A 39 -35.56 44.65 5.74
N GLY A 40 -35.49 43.34 5.55
CA GLY A 40 -34.91 42.72 4.36
C GLY A 40 -33.37 42.69 4.35
N ASP A 41 -32.71 43.11 5.43
CA ASP A 41 -31.23 43.16 5.54
C ASP A 41 -30.62 41.74 5.54
N LEU A 42 -31.41 40.73 5.89
CA LEU A 42 -31.02 39.31 5.94
C LEU A 42 -31.77 38.43 4.91
N ASP A 43 -32.66 39.04 4.12
CA ASP A 43 -33.74 38.38 3.36
C ASP A 43 -33.43 38.18 1.87
N SER A 44 -32.15 38.22 1.46
CA SER A 44 -31.82 37.70 0.14
C SER A 44 -32.05 36.19 0.19
N HIS A 45 -33.11 35.70 -0.45
CA HIS A 45 -33.29 34.27 -0.70
C HIS A 45 -31.93 33.69 -1.10
N LEU A 46 -31.45 32.66 -0.38
CA LEU A 46 -30.09 32.08 -0.36
C LEU A 46 -29.22 32.39 0.90
N ASN A 47 -29.68 33.19 1.88
CA ASN A 47 -28.81 33.65 2.99
C ASN A 47 -28.72 32.74 4.25
N ASP A 48 -29.56 31.71 4.38
CA ASP A 48 -29.62 30.86 5.57
C ASP A 48 -28.27 30.25 6.03
N PRO A 49 -27.38 29.76 5.14
CA PRO A 49 -26.07 29.26 5.57
C PRO A 49 -25.26 30.33 6.33
N GLN A 50 -25.34 31.59 5.90
CA GLN A 50 -24.63 32.72 6.48
C GLN A 50 -25.32 33.21 7.76
N ASN A 51 -26.67 33.22 7.77
CA ASN A 51 -27.47 33.52 8.96
C ASN A 51 -27.17 32.53 10.09
N LEU A 52 -27.02 31.24 9.78
CA LEU A 52 -26.66 30.21 10.77
C LEU A 52 -25.25 30.43 11.32
N ALA A 53 -24.27 30.72 10.47
CA ALA A 53 -22.91 31.05 10.90
C ALA A 53 -22.89 32.32 11.78
N GLU A 54 -23.62 33.36 11.38
CA GLU A 54 -23.71 34.60 12.13
C GLU A 54 -24.36 34.36 13.51
N PHE A 55 -25.49 33.66 13.53
CA PHE A 55 -26.20 33.32 14.76
C PHE A 55 -25.30 32.53 15.73
N ALA A 56 -24.64 31.48 15.24
CA ALA A 56 -23.72 30.67 16.03
C ALA A 56 -22.53 31.48 16.56
N GLY A 57 -21.96 32.37 15.74
CA GLY A 57 -20.89 33.26 16.19
C GLY A 57 -21.35 34.27 17.25
N ARG A 58 -22.54 34.86 17.07
CA ARG A 58 -23.08 35.85 18.01
C ARG A 58 -23.42 35.24 19.36
N LEU A 59 -23.88 33.99 19.35
CA LEU A 59 -24.17 33.18 20.53
C LEU A 59 -22.97 33.09 21.47
N CYS A 60 -21.76 32.87 20.95
CA CYS A 60 -20.54 32.73 21.75
C CYS A 60 -20.27 33.94 22.66
N TYR A 61 -20.64 35.14 22.23
CA TYR A 61 -20.37 36.39 22.96
C TYR A 61 -21.64 37.11 23.42
N ARG A 62 -22.83 36.53 23.19
CA ARG A 62 -24.14 37.20 23.34
C ARG A 62 -24.16 38.59 22.71
N SER A 63 -23.67 38.66 21.47
CA SER A 63 -23.40 39.92 20.76
C SER A 63 -24.49 40.32 19.76
N TRP A 64 -25.76 40.05 20.09
CA TRP A 64 -26.89 40.49 19.26
C TRP A 64 -27.19 41.98 19.45
N GLU A 65 -27.08 42.48 20.68
CA GLU A 65 -27.30 43.87 21.02
C GLU A 65 -26.24 44.36 22.04
N PRO A 66 -25.75 45.61 21.92
CA PRO A 66 -24.87 46.19 22.93
C PRO A 66 -25.49 46.14 24.33
N GLY A 67 -24.71 45.71 25.33
CA GLY A 67 -25.16 45.64 26.71
C GLY A 67 -25.77 44.31 27.17
N LEU A 68 -26.14 43.39 26.26
CA LEU A 68 -26.56 42.02 26.64
C LEU A 68 -25.43 41.22 27.30
N ASN A 69 -24.20 41.49 26.87
CA ASN A 69 -22.97 41.09 27.54
C ASN A 69 -22.28 42.38 28.01
N PRO A 70 -22.00 42.55 29.31
CA PRO A 70 -21.30 43.73 29.83
C PRO A 70 -19.96 44.03 29.15
N ASN A 71 -19.33 43.02 28.55
CA ASN A 71 -18.08 43.15 27.81
C ASN A 71 -18.25 43.58 26.34
N VAL A 72 -19.48 43.64 25.83
CA VAL A 72 -19.80 43.99 24.43
C VAL A 72 -20.40 45.40 24.39
N THR A 73 -19.58 46.37 24.02
CA THR A 73 -19.96 47.79 23.93
C THR A 73 -20.35 48.23 22.53
N ARG A 74 -20.01 47.44 21.50
CA ARG A 74 -20.35 47.67 20.10
C ARG A 74 -20.60 46.35 19.40
N VAL A 75 -21.49 46.38 18.42
CA VAL A 75 -21.88 45.23 17.62
C VAL A 75 -21.81 45.60 16.14
N ARG A 76 -21.27 44.72 15.29
CA ARG A 76 -21.25 44.92 13.83
C ARG A 76 -22.65 44.66 13.26
N THR A 77 -23.09 45.52 12.35
CA THR A 77 -24.42 45.46 11.72
C THR A 77 -24.38 44.87 10.31
N ASP A 78 -23.23 44.91 9.63
CA ASP A 78 -23.02 44.26 8.34
C ASP A 78 -22.62 42.79 8.54
N GLN A 79 -23.38 41.87 7.93
CA GLN A 79 -23.16 40.43 8.05
C GLN A 79 -21.87 39.99 7.34
N THR A 80 -21.56 40.57 6.18
CA THR A 80 -20.37 40.21 5.41
C THR A 80 -19.11 40.60 6.18
N GLU A 81 -19.04 41.82 6.70
CA GLU A 81 -17.94 42.26 7.56
C GLU A 81 -17.83 41.41 8.83
N TYR A 82 -18.96 41.00 9.40
CA TYR A 82 -18.97 40.13 10.57
C TYR A 82 -18.38 38.74 10.29
N LEU A 83 -18.83 38.08 9.21
CA LEU A 83 -18.35 36.75 8.82
C LEU A 83 -16.89 36.79 8.33
N GLN A 84 -16.49 37.83 7.59
CA GLN A 84 -15.09 38.06 7.24
C GLN A 84 -14.21 38.25 8.48
N ASN A 85 -14.72 38.93 9.52
CA ASN A 85 -14.00 39.02 10.79
C ASN A 85 -13.87 37.65 11.49
N ILE A 86 -14.89 36.78 11.40
CA ILE A 86 -14.80 35.39 11.91
C ILE A 86 -13.70 34.61 11.18
N LEU A 87 -13.65 34.73 9.85
CA LEU A 87 -12.61 34.12 9.03
C LEU A 87 -11.23 34.68 9.38
N ALA A 88 -11.07 36.00 9.46
CA ALA A 88 -9.81 36.66 9.83
C ALA A 88 -9.36 36.30 11.25
N SER A 89 -10.30 36.09 12.17
CA SER A 89 -10.03 35.66 13.56
C SER A 89 -9.78 34.14 13.66
N LEU A 90 -9.91 33.41 12.56
CA LEU A 90 -9.73 31.96 12.47
C LEU A 90 -10.66 31.19 13.43
N HIS A 91 -11.89 31.69 13.68
CA HIS A 91 -12.88 31.08 14.57
C HIS A 91 -13.65 29.93 13.90
N GLY A 92 -12.92 28.88 13.50
CA GLY A 92 -13.43 27.77 12.68
C GLY A 92 -14.58 26.96 13.30
N SER A 93 -14.76 26.94 14.62
CA SER A 93 -15.87 26.20 15.26
C SER A 93 -17.25 26.73 14.84
N VAL A 94 -17.36 28.02 14.55
CA VAL A 94 -18.61 28.62 14.05
C VAL A 94 -18.97 28.06 12.67
N LEU A 95 -17.96 27.80 11.82
CA LEU A 95 -18.14 27.31 10.46
C LEU A 95 -18.56 25.82 10.43
N GLU A 96 -18.31 25.06 11.50
CA GLU A 96 -18.66 23.64 11.57
C GLU A 96 -20.17 23.41 11.70
N HIS A 97 -20.94 24.42 12.11
CA HIS A 97 -22.40 24.37 12.21
C HIS A 97 -23.10 24.42 10.84
N VAL A 98 -22.40 24.86 9.79
CA VAL A 98 -22.96 25.05 8.44
C VAL A 98 -22.47 23.91 7.56
N SER A 99 -23.38 23.11 6.99
CA SER A 99 -23.03 21.96 6.14
C SER A 99 -23.80 21.93 4.83
N PHE A 100 -23.12 21.52 3.76
CA PHE A 100 -23.69 21.35 2.42
C PHE A 100 -23.57 19.89 1.99
N SER A 101 -24.57 19.39 1.29
CA SER A 101 -24.56 18.04 0.69
C SER A 101 -24.57 18.13 -0.82
N PHE A 102 -23.67 17.40 -1.47
CA PHE A 102 -23.52 17.34 -2.91
C PHE A 102 -23.75 15.91 -3.40
N ALA A 103 -24.38 15.76 -4.58
CA ALA A 103 -24.23 14.58 -5.40
C ALA A 103 -23.08 14.87 -6.37
N LEU A 104 -22.01 14.11 -6.24
CA LEU A 104 -20.86 14.15 -7.14
C LEU A 104 -21.02 12.97 -8.08
N HIS A 105 -21.14 13.25 -9.36
CA HIS A 105 -21.38 12.24 -10.38
C HIS A 105 -20.22 12.22 -11.35
N ASN A 106 -19.92 11.04 -11.90
CA ASN A 106 -18.81 10.80 -12.81
C ASN A 106 -17.42 11.13 -12.23
N VAL A 107 -17.07 10.60 -11.04
CA VAL A 107 -15.77 10.86 -10.36
C VAL A 107 -14.98 9.60 -9.95
N SER A 108 -13.64 9.64 -9.95
CA SER A 108 -12.73 8.51 -9.59
C SER A 108 -12.04 8.59 -8.18
N ARG A 109 -11.06 7.71 -7.86
CA ARG A 109 -10.61 7.29 -6.50
C ARG A 109 -9.04 7.05 -6.37
N VAL A 110 -8.18 7.78 -5.56
CA VAL A 110 -6.76 7.42 -5.08
C VAL A 110 -6.34 7.51 -3.50
N CYS A 111 -5.70 6.52 -2.77
CA CYS A 111 -5.22 6.32 -1.32
C CYS A 111 -3.69 6.00 -1.24
N CYS A 112 -2.95 6.00 -0.08
CA CYS A 112 -1.46 5.78 -0.11
C CYS A 112 -0.74 5.22 1.16
N TYR A 113 0.52 4.78 0.98
CA TYR A 113 1.54 4.31 1.97
C TYR A 113 2.56 5.39 2.37
N ASP A 114 3.32 5.21 3.46
CA ASP A 114 4.48 6.06 3.85
C ASP A 114 5.77 5.75 3.06
N SER A 115 6.74 6.67 3.08
CA SER A 115 8.04 6.51 2.40
C SER A 115 8.94 5.37 2.92
N ASP A 116 8.75 4.91 4.17
CA ASP A 116 9.53 3.79 4.73
C ASP A 116 9.01 2.42 4.26
N THR A 117 7.83 2.38 3.66
CA THR A 117 7.28 1.14 3.10
C THR A 117 7.97 0.83 1.76
N GLU A 118 8.27 -0.44 1.54
CA GLU A 118 8.80 -0.98 0.30
C GLU A 118 7.72 -1.82 -0.38
N VAL A 119 7.77 -1.89 -1.71
CA VAL A 119 6.89 -2.72 -2.54
C VAL A 119 7.73 -3.72 -3.31
N LEU A 120 7.23 -4.95 -3.47
CA LEU A 120 7.93 -5.98 -4.22
C LEU A 120 7.67 -5.80 -5.72
N THR A 121 8.75 -5.74 -6.48
CA THR A 121 8.77 -5.64 -7.94
C THR A 121 9.50 -6.84 -8.55
N ASP A 122 9.53 -6.95 -9.87
CA ASP A 122 10.41 -7.86 -10.61
C ASP A 122 11.91 -7.67 -10.29
N ARG A 123 12.32 -6.46 -9.88
CA ARG A 123 13.68 -6.15 -9.42
C ARG A 123 13.93 -6.47 -7.95
N GLY A 124 12.95 -7.04 -7.24
CA GLY A 124 13.00 -7.26 -5.80
C GLY A 124 12.30 -6.16 -5.01
N TRP A 125 12.65 -6.01 -3.73
CA TRP A 125 12.02 -5.01 -2.87
C TRP A 125 12.57 -3.61 -3.15
N VAL A 126 11.67 -2.69 -3.47
CA VAL A 126 12.01 -1.31 -3.81
C VAL A 126 11.31 -0.36 -2.84
N PRO A 127 12.02 0.56 -2.17
CA PRO A 127 11.41 1.63 -1.39
C PRO A 127 10.50 2.48 -2.25
N TRP A 128 9.32 2.85 -1.73
CA TRP A 128 8.35 3.66 -2.48
C TRP A 128 8.92 4.91 -3.16
N PRO A 129 9.81 5.72 -2.53
CA PRO A 129 10.39 6.89 -3.17
C PRO A 129 11.25 6.61 -4.41
N LYS A 130 11.61 5.34 -4.66
CA LYS A 130 12.46 4.91 -5.78
C LYS A 130 11.68 4.24 -6.91
N ILE A 131 10.35 4.19 -6.81
CA ILE A 131 9.50 3.65 -7.87
C ILE A 131 9.45 4.63 -9.03
N GLU A 132 9.73 4.14 -10.24
CA GLU A 132 9.79 4.95 -11.46
C GLU A 132 8.59 4.68 -12.39
N GLY A 133 7.88 3.57 -12.18
CA GLY A 133 6.63 3.21 -12.85
C GLY A 133 6.77 2.32 -14.08
N ASP A 134 8.00 1.96 -14.45
CA ASP A 134 8.30 0.97 -15.50
C ASP A 134 8.31 -0.47 -14.98
N GLU A 135 8.30 -0.66 -13.66
CA GLU A 135 8.41 -1.95 -13.03
C GLU A 135 7.13 -2.79 -13.14
N THR A 136 7.30 -4.12 -13.06
CA THR A 136 6.17 -5.00 -12.75
C THR A 136 6.12 -5.28 -11.25
N PHE A 137 4.93 -5.18 -10.68
CA PHE A 137 4.70 -5.28 -9.25
C PHE A 137 4.21 -6.66 -8.87
N ALA A 138 4.75 -7.22 -7.79
CA ALA A 138 4.23 -8.45 -7.23
C ALA A 138 2.88 -8.20 -6.57
N THR A 139 1.88 -8.94 -7.03
CA THR A 139 0.49 -8.87 -6.63
C THR A 139 0.00 -10.21 -6.10
N LEU A 140 -1.15 -10.22 -5.44
CA LEU A 140 -1.82 -11.44 -5.01
C LEU A 140 -3.15 -11.56 -5.74
N ASN A 141 -3.33 -12.64 -6.49
CA ASN A 141 -4.62 -12.98 -7.05
C ASN A 141 -5.60 -13.32 -5.91
N PRO A 142 -6.70 -12.56 -5.71
CA PRO A 142 -7.60 -12.74 -4.58
C PRO A 142 -8.39 -14.06 -4.65
N VAL A 143 -8.44 -14.72 -5.81
CA VAL A 143 -9.17 -15.97 -6.05
C VAL A 143 -8.23 -17.17 -5.97
N THR A 144 -7.23 -17.22 -6.85
CA THR A 144 -6.30 -18.37 -6.94
C THR A 144 -5.27 -18.36 -5.81
N ARG A 145 -5.10 -17.21 -5.13
CA ARG A 145 -4.06 -16.95 -4.13
C ARG A 145 -2.65 -16.98 -4.70
N GLU A 146 -2.53 -16.92 -6.02
CA GLU A 146 -1.25 -16.92 -6.71
C GLU A 146 -0.53 -15.58 -6.58
N LEU A 147 0.79 -15.64 -6.46
CA LEU A 147 1.70 -14.53 -6.63
C LEU A 147 1.87 -14.30 -8.14
N GLU A 148 1.52 -13.09 -8.60
CA GLU A 148 1.59 -12.69 -10.00
C GLU A 148 2.33 -11.35 -10.12
N TYR A 149 3.01 -11.10 -11.24
CA TYR A 149 3.60 -9.80 -11.52
C TYR A 149 2.72 -9.05 -12.52
N GLN A 150 2.30 -7.84 -12.18
CA GLN A 150 1.43 -7.01 -13.01
C GLN A 150 2.08 -5.62 -13.18
N GLN A 151 2.02 -5.07 -14.39
CA GLN A 151 2.43 -3.68 -14.61
C GLN A 151 1.53 -2.73 -13.81
N ALA A 152 2.12 -1.66 -13.28
CA ALA A 152 1.32 -0.57 -12.76
C ALA A 152 0.61 0.15 -13.91
N THR A 153 -0.65 0.49 -13.70
CA THR A 153 -1.38 1.38 -14.61
C THR A 153 -1.22 2.85 -14.21
N GLU A 154 -0.75 3.10 -12.99
CA GLU A 154 -0.59 4.44 -12.43
C GLU A 154 0.39 4.40 -11.25
N VAL A 155 1.20 5.45 -11.10
CA VAL A 155 2.14 5.65 -9.99
C VAL A 155 1.86 7.02 -9.37
N PHE A 156 1.77 7.07 -8.05
CA PHE A 156 1.40 8.26 -7.30
C PHE A 156 2.40 8.55 -6.18
N HIS A 157 2.85 9.81 -6.10
CA HIS A 157 3.69 10.36 -5.04
C HIS A 157 3.12 11.74 -4.65
N ALA A 158 2.95 12.01 -3.36
CA ALA A 158 2.51 13.33 -2.89
C ALA A 158 3.04 13.64 -1.50
N ASP A 159 3.22 14.92 -1.17
CA ASP A 159 3.43 15.34 0.21
C ASP A 159 2.12 15.20 1.01
N TYR A 160 2.24 14.82 2.29
CA TYR A 160 1.11 14.59 3.18
C TYR A 160 1.46 15.04 4.60
N ASP A 161 0.58 15.85 5.18
CA ASP A 161 0.58 16.18 6.59
C ASP A 161 -0.79 15.86 7.17
N GLY A 162 -0.89 14.79 7.95
CA GLY A 162 -2.17 14.33 8.44
C GLY A 162 -2.12 13.02 9.22
N PRO A 163 -3.28 12.51 9.63
CA PRO A 163 -3.37 11.27 10.36
C PRO A 163 -3.07 10.08 9.45
N MET A 164 -2.31 9.11 9.92
CA MET A 164 -2.08 7.81 9.29
C MET A 164 -2.46 6.68 10.25
N TYR A 165 -2.96 5.59 9.68
CA TYR A 165 -3.18 4.33 10.39
C TYR A 165 -1.86 3.58 10.49
N ARG A 166 -1.41 3.38 11.72
CA ARG A 166 -0.23 2.59 12.05
C ARG A 166 -0.69 1.26 12.63
N VAL A 167 -0.17 0.16 12.09
CA VAL A 167 -0.26 -1.17 12.72
C VAL A 167 1.14 -1.75 12.89
N ALA A 168 1.48 -2.15 14.11
CA ALA A 168 2.77 -2.75 14.45
C ALA A 168 2.59 -3.96 15.37
N SER A 169 3.19 -5.08 14.98
CA SER A 169 3.26 -6.31 15.77
C SER A 169 4.58 -7.04 15.47
N GLU A 170 4.76 -8.22 16.06
CA GLU A 170 5.90 -9.09 15.71
C GLU A 170 5.94 -9.47 14.22
N GLN A 171 4.79 -9.51 13.55
CA GLN A 171 4.65 -10.10 12.21
C GLN A 171 4.13 -9.13 11.14
N VAL A 172 3.53 -8.02 11.53
CA VAL A 172 2.91 -7.03 10.64
C VAL A 172 3.38 -5.64 11.04
N ASP A 173 3.67 -4.81 10.05
CA ASP A 173 4.14 -3.45 10.20
C ASP A 173 3.71 -2.67 8.95
N LEU A 174 2.78 -1.72 9.10
CA LEU A 174 2.30 -0.86 8.02
C LEU A 174 2.01 0.54 8.56
N LEU A 175 2.21 1.54 7.74
CA LEU A 175 1.77 2.91 7.97
C LEU A 175 1.11 3.42 6.68
N VAL A 176 -0.19 3.67 6.74
CA VAL A 176 -1.02 3.98 5.56
C VAL A 176 -2.01 5.08 5.85
N THR A 177 -2.55 5.74 4.83
CA THR A 177 -3.66 6.67 5.06
C THR A 177 -4.86 5.93 5.65
N PRO A 178 -5.71 6.55 6.49
CA PRO A 178 -6.72 5.77 7.21
C PRO A 178 -7.81 5.18 6.32
N ASN A 179 -8.03 5.75 5.14
CA ASN A 179 -8.92 5.19 4.12
C ASN A 179 -8.21 4.16 3.20
N HIS A 180 -6.98 3.75 3.48
CA HIS A 180 -6.22 2.80 2.68
C HIS A 180 -6.89 1.43 2.63
N ARG A 181 -6.88 0.77 1.47
CA ARG A 181 -7.47 -0.58 1.29
C ARG A 181 -6.58 -1.62 1.96
N MET A 182 -7.15 -2.37 2.89
CA MET A 182 -6.47 -3.41 3.68
C MET A 182 -6.99 -4.79 3.31
N TRP A 183 -6.11 -5.69 2.90
CA TRP A 183 -6.45 -7.09 2.62
C TRP A 183 -6.41 -7.91 3.91
N ILE A 184 -7.59 -8.12 4.51
CA ILE A 184 -7.69 -8.69 5.84
C ILE A 184 -8.81 -9.73 5.95
N ARG A 185 -8.72 -10.54 7.01
CA ARG A 185 -9.80 -11.44 7.44
C ARG A 185 -10.20 -11.10 8.87
N ARG A 186 -11.45 -10.69 9.09
CA ARG A 186 -11.96 -10.41 10.45
C ARG A 186 -11.97 -11.68 11.31
N PHE A 187 -11.62 -11.56 12.59
CA PHE A 187 -11.51 -12.71 13.49
C PHE A 187 -12.74 -12.94 14.38
N ASP A 188 -13.41 -11.87 14.81
CA ASP A 188 -14.48 -11.95 15.82
C ASP A 188 -15.91 -12.05 15.23
N THR A 189 -16.05 -12.40 13.95
CA THR A 189 -17.37 -12.50 13.28
C THR A 189 -18.01 -13.87 13.47
N GLN A 190 -19.35 -13.95 13.32
CA GLN A 190 -20.05 -15.24 13.32
C GLN A 190 -19.60 -16.15 12.17
N ALA A 191 -19.29 -15.58 11.01
CA ALA A 191 -18.71 -16.31 9.88
C ALA A 191 -17.33 -16.87 10.22
N ALA A 192 -16.48 -16.11 10.92
CA ALA A 192 -15.16 -16.57 11.34
C ALA A 192 -15.25 -17.74 12.33
N ARG A 193 -16.22 -17.70 13.26
CA ARG A 193 -16.50 -18.82 14.18
C ARG A 193 -16.94 -20.10 13.47
N ARG A 194 -17.59 -19.99 12.31
CA ARG A 194 -17.96 -21.13 11.45
C ARG A 194 -16.86 -21.55 10.46
N GLY A 195 -15.73 -20.83 10.42
CA GLY A 195 -14.66 -21.08 9.45
C GLY A 195 -14.96 -20.61 8.02
N GLU A 196 -16.01 -19.79 7.83
CA GLU A 196 -16.50 -19.33 6.53
C GLU A 196 -16.00 -17.93 6.16
N GLN A 197 -15.29 -17.25 7.07
CA GLN A 197 -14.81 -15.90 6.82
C GLN A 197 -13.62 -15.93 5.87
N ASP A 198 -13.80 -15.36 4.69
CA ASP A 198 -12.72 -15.13 3.74
C ASP A 198 -11.99 -13.80 3.97
N PHE A 199 -10.82 -13.70 3.34
CA PHE A 199 -10.13 -12.42 3.16
C PHE A 199 -10.94 -11.49 2.25
N GLN A 200 -10.96 -10.22 2.60
CA GLN A 200 -11.64 -9.17 1.87
C GLN A 200 -10.90 -7.85 2.05
N VAL A 201 -11.26 -6.88 1.22
CA VAL A 201 -10.77 -5.51 1.33
C VAL A 201 -11.68 -4.71 2.25
N GLU A 202 -11.09 -4.04 3.24
CA GLU A 202 -11.73 -3.06 4.12
C GLU A 202 -10.81 -1.83 4.29
N PHE A 203 -11.32 -0.70 4.76
CA PHE A 203 -10.46 0.47 5.01
C PHE A 203 -9.70 0.35 6.33
N ALA A 204 -8.52 0.96 6.40
CA ALA A 204 -7.64 0.87 7.56
C ALA A 204 -8.29 1.43 8.85
N GLU A 205 -9.08 2.51 8.76
CA GLU A 205 -9.81 3.08 9.89
C GLU A 205 -10.97 2.21 10.36
N ASP A 206 -11.63 1.48 9.47
CA ASP A 206 -12.75 0.58 9.81
C ASP A 206 -12.31 -0.63 10.63
N ILE A 207 -11.01 -0.97 10.54
CA ILE A 207 -10.38 -2.07 11.26
C ILE A 207 -9.59 -1.61 12.49
N LEU A 208 -9.59 -0.32 12.81
CA LEU A 208 -8.93 0.22 14.00
C LEU A 208 -9.43 -0.50 15.26
N HIS A 209 -8.48 -1.00 16.04
CA HIS A 209 -8.71 -1.74 17.29
C HIS A 209 -9.48 -3.06 17.11
N LYS A 210 -9.69 -3.51 15.86
CA LYS A 210 -10.34 -4.79 15.57
C LYS A 210 -9.30 -5.91 15.51
N ARG A 211 -9.76 -7.14 15.79
CA ARG A 211 -8.95 -8.35 15.61
C ARG A 211 -9.08 -8.82 14.17
N VAL A 212 -8.00 -8.67 13.42
CA VAL A 212 -7.94 -9.03 12.01
C VAL A 212 -6.68 -9.84 11.71
N GLN A 213 -6.78 -10.74 10.75
CA GLN A 213 -5.65 -11.49 10.21
C GLN A 213 -5.19 -10.88 8.90
N TYR A 214 -3.87 -10.80 8.74
CA TYR A 214 -3.21 -10.36 7.51
C TYR A 214 -2.67 -11.56 6.74
N GLN A 215 -2.53 -11.48 5.41
CA GLN A 215 -1.96 -12.57 4.61
C GLN A 215 -0.47 -12.32 4.33
N LYS A 216 0.39 -13.31 4.63
CA LYS A 216 1.84 -13.24 4.40
C LYS A 216 2.39 -14.35 3.51
N SER A 217 1.52 -15.14 2.86
CA SER A 217 1.89 -16.22 1.94
C SER A 217 1.11 -16.13 0.63
N ALA A 218 1.64 -16.76 -0.43
CA ALA A 218 0.99 -16.94 -1.71
C ALA A 218 1.26 -18.35 -2.27
N VAL A 219 0.50 -18.72 -3.30
CA VAL A 219 0.80 -19.84 -4.19
C VAL A 219 1.73 -19.36 -5.30
N TRP A 220 2.73 -20.13 -5.68
CA TRP A 220 3.63 -19.80 -6.77
C TRP A 220 3.70 -20.98 -7.74
N GLN A 221 3.40 -20.71 -9.01
CA GLN A 221 3.32 -21.73 -10.07
C GLN A 221 4.67 -21.98 -10.77
N GLY A 222 5.79 -21.42 -10.26
CA GLY A 222 7.09 -21.40 -10.94
C GLY A 222 7.54 -22.72 -11.56
N HIS A 223 8.46 -22.65 -12.51
CA HIS A 223 8.88 -23.80 -13.30
C HIS A 223 10.16 -24.42 -12.75
N THR A 224 10.08 -25.67 -12.30
CA THR A 224 11.28 -26.48 -11.99
C THR A 224 11.69 -27.26 -13.23
N PRO A 225 12.78 -26.88 -13.93
CA PRO A 225 13.27 -27.70 -15.03
C PRO A 225 13.81 -29.03 -14.49
N GLU A 226 13.86 -30.07 -15.32
CA GLU A 226 14.48 -31.34 -14.90
C GLU A 226 15.99 -31.19 -14.64
N ARG A 227 16.63 -30.32 -15.42
CA ARG A 227 18.05 -30.00 -15.33
C ARG A 227 18.32 -28.50 -15.43
N VAL A 228 19.35 -28.06 -14.73
CA VAL A 228 19.90 -26.71 -14.82
C VAL A 228 21.07 -26.70 -15.79
N GLU A 229 21.00 -25.81 -16.78
CA GLU A 229 22.06 -25.61 -17.76
C GLU A 229 23.01 -24.50 -17.30
N ILE A 230 24.30 -24.82 -17.25
CA ILE A 230 25.40 -23.90 -16.97
C ILE A 230 26.13 -23.60 -18.28
N PRO A 231 26.28 -22.32 -18.66
CA PRO A 231 26.87 -21.95 -19.93
C PRO A 231 28.34 -22.38 -20.06
N ALA A 232 28.79 -22.55 -21.30
CA ALA A 232 30.20 -22.69 -21.62
C ALA A 232 30.99 -21.43 -21.19
N THR A 233 32.28 -21.60 -20.93
CA THR A 233 33.16 -20.50 -20.49
C THR A 233 34.49 -20.56 -21.24
N THR A 234 35.08 -19.39 -21.48
CA THR A 234 36.41 -19.24 -22.08
C THR A 234 37.35 -18.63 -21.05
N ARG A 235 38.54 -19.20 -20.92
CA ARG A 235 39.57 -18.68 -20.01
C ARG A 235 40.86 -18.40 -20.75
N SER A 236 41.37 -17.20 -20.54
CA SER A 236 42.65 -16.74 -21.08
C SER A 236 43.71 -16.81 -19.98
N TYR A 237 44.85 -17.43 -20.25
CA TYR A 237 45.98 -17.50 -19.32
C TYR A 237 47.31 -17.41 -20.06
N VAL A 238 48.32 -16.86 -19.39
CA VAL A 238 49.68 -16.80 -19.91
C VAL A 238 50.40 -18.08 -19.51
N ARG A 239 50.92 -18.81 -20.50
CA ARG A 239 51.75 -19.99 -20.25
C ARG A 239 53.04 -19.59 -19.55
N SER A 240 53.31 -20.18 -18.38
CA SER A 240 54.48 -19.87 -17.56
C SER A 240 55.82 -20.25 -18.22
N ASP A 241 55.82 -21.17 -19.18
CA ASP A 241 57.01 -21.65 -19.88
C ASP A 241 57.38 -20.84 -21.13
N THR A 242 56.39 -20.19 -21.76
CA THR A 242 56.53 -19.57 -23.09
C THR A 242 56.10 -18.10 -23.12
N GLY A 243 55.43 -17.61 -22.08
CA GLY A 243 54.88 -16.25 -22.03
C GLY A 243 53.75 -16.00 -23.04
N THR A 244 53.27 -17.05 -23.73
CA THR A 244 52.22 -16.95 -24.74
C THR A 244 50.85 -16.91 -24.08
N GLU A 245 50.01 -15.96 -24.50
CA GLU A 245 48.59 -15.95 -24.16
C GLU A 245 47.89 -17.11 -24.86
N VAL A 246 47.21 -17.93 -24.06
CA VAL A 246 46.43 -19.07 -24.51
C VAL A 246 45.00 -18.87 -24.04
N GLU A 247 44.06 -18.97 -24.96
CA GLU A 247 42.64 -19.10 -24.63
C GLU A 247 42.23 -20.56 -24.70
N ARG A 248 41.40 -20.96 -23.75
CA ARG A 248 40.84 -22.31 -23.70
C ARG A 248 39.35 -22.24 -23.44
N ASP A 249 38.60 -22.86 -24.32
CA ASP A 249 37.16 -23.04 -24.19
C ASP A 249 36.83 -24.28 -23.36
N TYR A 250 35.81 -24.16 -22.52
CA TYR A 250 35.26 -25.22 -21.70
C TYR A 250 33.77 -25.33 -22.00
N GLU A 251 33.33 -26.53 -22.36
CA GLU A 251 31.92 -26.82 -22.61
C GLU A 251 31.06 -26.54 -21.36
N GLY A 252 29.79 -26.20 -21.61
CA GLY A 252 28.79 -26.04 -20.56
C GLY A 252 28.53 -27.34 -19.81
N ALA A 253 27.79 -27.24 -18.71
CA ALA A 253 27.45 -28.39 -17.87
C ALA A 253 25.96 -28.39 -17.53
N SER A 254 25.37 -29.58 -17.44
CA SER A 254 23.95 -29.75 -17.10
C SER A 254 23.82 -30.59 -15.85
N PHE A 255 23.00 -30.18 -14.88
CA PHE A 255 22.84 -30.85 -13.58
C PHE A 255 21.38 -31.10 -13.24
N PRO A 256 21.02 -32.22 -12.58
CA PRO A 256 19.67 -32.40 -12.05
C PRO A 256 19.30 -31.27 -11.09
N THR A 257 18.11 -30.69 -11.24
CA THR A 257 17.76 -29.42 -10.57
C THR A 257 17.71 -29.49 -9.05
N LEU A 258 17.12 -30.54 -8.46
CA LEU A 258 17.01 -30.63 -7.00
C LEU A 258 18.37 -30.79 -6.29
N PRO A 259 19.27 -31.71 -6.73
CA PRO A 259 20.65 -31.74 -6.23
C PRO A 259 21.40 -30.41 -6.44
N PHE A 260 21.22 -29.77 -7.61
CA PHE A 260 21.83 -28.48 -7.89
C PHE A 260 21.32 -27.38 -6.96
N ALA A 261 20.02 -27.35 -6.65
CA ALA A 261 19.43 -26.40 -5.72
C ALA A 261 20.01 -26.54 -4.30
N ARG A 262 20.12 -27.77 -3.79
CA ARG A 262 20.80 -28.06 -2.52
C ARG A 262 22.26 -27.60 -2.55
N PHE A 263 23.00 -27.99 -3.58
CA PHE A 263 24.40 -27.62 -3.75
C PHE A 263 24.59 -26.10 -3.78
N LEU A 264 23.75 -25.38 -4.52
CA LEU A 264 23.82 -23.93 -4.62
C LEU A 264 23.56 -23.27 -3.27
N GLY A 265 22.61 -23.77 -2.47
CA GLY A 265 22.39 -23.31 -1.11
C GLY A 265 23.62 -23.52 -0.22
N TYR A 266 24.22 -24.72 -0.24
CA TYR A 266 25.47 -24.97 0.50
C TYR A 266 26.64 -24.11 0.01
N PHE A 267 26.73 -23.86 -1.30
CA PHE A 267 27.78 -23.03 -1.85
C PHE A 267 27.61 -21.54 -1.47
N ILE A 268 26.39 -21.00 -1.56
CA ILE A 268 26.13 -19.61 -1.16
C ILE A 268 26.35 -19.45 0.35
N ALA A 269 26.05 -20.45 1.17
CA ALA A 269 26.37 -20.39 2.61
C ALA A 269 27.89 -20.50 2.85
N GLU A 270 28.46 -21.66 2.55
CA GLU A 270 29.77 -22.13 3.06
C GLU A 270 30.83 -22.29 1.95
N GLY A 271 30.46 -21.98 0.70
CA GLY A 271 31.27 -22.20 -0.49
C GLY A 271 32.32 -21.14 -0.72
N SER A 272 33.41 -21.57 -1.36
CA SER A 272 34.47 -20.71 -1.87
C SER A 272 35.10 -21.31 -3.11
N ILE A 273 35.78 -20.46 -3.88
CA ILE A 273 36.55 -20.87 -5.06
C ILE A 273 38.03 -20.80 -4.73
N ASN A 274 38.74 -21.93 -4.89
CA ASN A 274 40.18 -22.01 -4.70
C ASN A 274 40.86 -22.48 -6.00
N GLY A 275 41.37 -21.51 -6.78
CA GLY A 275 41.92 -21.76 -8.11
C GLY A 275 40.85 -22.36 -9.04
N HIS A 276 41.06 -23.62 -9.44
CA HIS A 276 40.15 -24.39 -10.30
C HIS A 276 39.15 -25.26 -9.52
N GLN A 277 39.23 -25.26 -8.19
CA GLN A 277 38.38 -26.10 -7.33
C GLN A 277 37.23 -25.28 -6.73
N ILE A 278 36.07 -25.91 -6.66
CA ILE A 278 34.94 -25.49 -5.85
C ILE A 278 35.10 -26.18 -4.50
N VAL A 279 35.06 -25.41 -3.41
CA VAL A 279 35.30 -25.90 -2.06
C VAL A 279 34.14 -25.47 -1.17
N ILE A 280 33.51 -26.43 -0.50
CA ILE A 280 32.49 -26.17 0.53
C ILE A 280 33.07 -26.60 1.88
N ALA A 281 33.17 -25.66 2.82
CA ALA A 281 33.71 -25.92 4.15
C ALA A 281 32.60 -26.36 5.11
N GLN A 282 32.83 -27.40 5.91
CA GLN A 282 31.90 -27.81 6.96
C GLN A 282 32.61 -28.67 8.01
N ASN A 283 32.19 -28.61 9.26
CA ASN A 283 32.69 -29.51 10.30
C ASN A 283 32.48 -30.99 9.91
N ARG A 284 33.47 -31.83 10.20
CA ARG A 284 33.37 -33.27 9.92
C ARG A 284 32.19 -33.86 10.68
N GLY A 285 31.32 -34.57 9.96
CA GLY A 285 30.10 -35.15 10.50
C GLY A 285 29.04 -35.37 9.42
N PRO A 286 27.79 -35.63 9.82
CA PRO A 286 26.70 -35.95 8.91
C PRO A 286 26.45 -34.88 7.83
N MET A 287 26.62 -33.59 8.17
CA MET A 287 26.42 -32.50 7.22
C MET A 287 27.47 -32.51 6.09
N LEU A 288 28.75 -32.74 6.43
CA LEU A 288 29.81 -32.86 5.43
C LEU A 288 29.56 -34.03 4.46
N GLU A 289 29.07 -35.16 4.99
CA GLU A 289 28.69 -36.31 4.17
C GLU A 289 27.47 -36.02 3.29
N LYS A 290 26.48 -35.26 3.79
CA LYS A 290 25.32 -34.80 3.02
C LYS A 290 25.73 -33.89 1.86
N ILE A 291 26.67 -32.97 2.09
CA ILE A 291 27.24 -32.10 1.05
C ILE A 291 27.99 -32.95 0.01
N ARG A 292 28.78 -33.95 0.45
CA ARG A 292 29.47 -34.89 -0.47
C ARG A 292 28.47 -35.63 -1.35
N ALA A 293 27.46 -36.24 -0.74
CA ALA A 293 26.41 -36.97 -1.46
C ALA A 293 25.67 -36.08 -2.47
N THR A 294 25.37 -34.83 -2.10
CA THR A 294 24.72 -33.87 -3.01
C THR A 294 25.56 -33.59 -4.26
N ILE A 295 26.89 -33.43 -4.10
CA ILE A 295 27.80 -33.24 -5.24
C ILE A 295 27.88 -34.50 -6.11
N GLU A 296 27.88 -35.68 -5.50
CA GLU A 296 27.87 -36.97 -6.21
C GLU A 296 26.56 -37.18 -6.99
N GLU A 297 25.42 -36.79 -6.42
CA GLU A 297 24.08 -36.81 -7.07
C GLU A 297 24.00 -35.86 -8.28
N MET A 298 24.76 -34.77 -8.28
CA MET A 298 24.93 -33.91 -9.46
C MET A 298 25.74 -34.59 -10.58
N GLY A 299 26.37 -35.74 -10.32
CA GLY A 299 27.27 -36.43 -11.25
C GLY A 299 28.71 -35.91 -11.21
N LEU A 300 29.08 -35.14 -10.19
CA LEU A 300 30.44 -34.63 -10.01
C LEU A 300 31.23 -35.50 -9.03
N LYS A 301 32.56 -35.54 -9.21
CA LYS A 301 33.44 -36.17 -8.23
C LYS A 301 33.55 -35.27 -7.00
N ALA A 302 33.33 -35.85 -5.83
CA ALA A 302 33.49 -35.17 -4.55
C ALA A 302 34.70 -35.75 -3.80
N TYR A 303 35.65 -34.90 -3.43
CA TYR A 303 36.84 -35.27 -2.67
C TYR A 303 36.81 -34.62 -1.29
N VAL A 304 36.95 -35.44 -0.25
CA VAL A 304 37.09 -34.97 1.14
C VAL A 304 38.53 -35.25 1.58
N PRO A 305 39.35 -34.21 1.85
CA PRO A 305 40.70 -34.42 2.36
C PRO A 305 40.71 -35.27 3.64
N GLU A 306 41.65 -36.20 3.76
CA GLU A 306 41.78 -37.06 4.95
C GLU A 306 42.17 -36.26 6.19
N THR A 307 43.01 -35.24 6.01
CA THR A 307 43.57 -34.39 7.07
C THR A 307 43.12 -32.94 6.91
N GLY A 308 43.20 -32.17 8.00
CA GLY A 308 42.78 -30.77 8.05
C GLY A 308 41.28 -30.59 8.34
N HIS A 309 40.85 -29.32 8.28
CA HIS A 309 39.45 -28.92 8.48
C HIS A 309 38.54 -29.58 7.44
N GLY A 310 37.30 -29.89 7.85
CA GLY A 310 36.35 -30.58 6.97
C GLY A 310 36.00 -29.70 5.76
N THR A 311 36.25 -30.24 4.56
CA THR A 311 35.91 -29.60 3.29
C THR A 311 35.50 -30.66 2.29
N VAL A 312 34.54 -30.35 1.42
CA VAL A 312 34.26 -31.14 0.22
C VAL A 312 34.74 -30.33 -0.99
N ARG A 313 35.52 -30.96 -1.85
CA ARG A 313 36.12 -30.34 -3.03
C ARG A 313 35.61 -31.01 -4.29
N THR A 314 35.26 -30.21 -5.29
CA THR A 314 34.91 -30.68 -6.63
C THR A 314 35.47 -29.75 -7.69
N SER A 315 35.41 -30.17 -8.95
CA SER A 315 35.94 -29.41 -10.07
C SER A 315 35.05 -29.57 -11.31
N CYS A 316 34.50 -28.46 -11.76
CA CYS A 316 33.85 -28.29 -13.06
C CYS A 316 34.10 -26.82 -13.45
N VAL A 317 34.77 -26.57 -14.57
CA VAL A 317 35.27 -25.22 -14.90
C VAL A 317 34.12 -24.26 -15.21
N ALA A 318 33.15 -24.69 -16.03
CA ALA A 318 31.93 -23.94 -16.31
C ALA A 318 31.16 -23.59 -15.02
N LEU A 319 30.90 -24.58 -14.15
CA LEU A 319 30.23 -24.35 -12.87
C LEU A 319 31.04 -23.43 -11.95
N ARG A 320 32.37 -23.60 -11.87
CA ARG A 320 33.23 -22.72 -11.06
C ARG A 320 33.10 -21.27 -11.51
N ASP A 321 33.13 -21.02 -12.82
CA ASP A 321 33.06 -19.66 -13.36
C ASP A 321 31.68 -19.04 -13.16
N PHE A 322 30.62 -19.84 -13.32
CA PHE A 322 29.26 -19.45 -12.94
C PHE A 322 29.15 -19.09 -11.45
N LEU A 323 29.76 -19.87 -10.56
CA LEU A 323 29.71 -19.61 -9.12
C LEU A 323 30.58 -18.42 -8.69
N ALA A 324 31.68 -18.17 -9.39
CA ALA A 324 32.63 -17.11 -9.06
C ALA A 324 32.05 -15.69 -9.20
N VAL A 325 30.97 -15.53 -9.99
CA VAL A 325 30.30 -14.23 -10.16
C VAL A 325 29.27 -13.94 -9.07
N LEU A 326 28.91 -14.90 -8.22
CA LEU A 326 27.89 -14.76 -7.17
C LEU A 326 28.36 -13.93 -5.95
N GLY A 327 29.37 -13.07 -6.13
CA GLY A 327 29.86 -12.12 -5.13
C GLY A 327 30.67 -12.73 -3.98
N HIS A 328 31.31 -11.85 -3.21
CA HIS A 328 31.92 -12.20 -1.92
C HIS A 328 30.90 -12.10 -0.78
N CYS A 329 31.28 -12.41 0.46
CA CYS A 329 30.36 -12.57 1.60
C CYS A 329 29.27 -11.49 1.79
N HIS A 330 29.54 -10.22 1.45
CA HIS A 330 28.62 -9.09 1.60
C HIS A 330 27.98 -8.63 0.28
N GLU A 331 28.34 -9.25 -0.83
CA GLU A 331 27.84 -9.01 -2.18
C GLU A 331 27.10 -10.24 -2.73
N LYS A 332 27.01 -11.33 -1.93
CA LYS A 332 26.30 -12.55 -2.30
C LYS A 332 24.86 -12.22 -2.71
N TYR A 333 24.37 -12.89 -3.73
CA TYR A 333 22.99 -12.80 -4.20
C TYR A 333 22.54 -14.15 -4.74
N VAL A 334 21.24 -14.33 -4.88
CA VAL A 334 20.68 -15.52 -5.52
C VAL A 334 20.65 -15.30 -7.05
N PRO A 335 21.19 -16.21 -7.87
CA PRO A 335 21.11 -16.07 -9.32
C PRO A 335 19.67 -16.13 -9.83
N GLU A 336 19.37 -15.31 -10.84
CA GLU A 336 18.01 -15.08 -11.37
C GLU A 336 17.23 -16.36 -11.69
N MET A 337 17.90 -17.39 -12.22
CA MET A 337 17.26 -18.67 -12.55
C MET A 337 16.47 -19.28 -11.37
N VAL A 338 16.94 -19.07 -10.13
CA VAL A 338 16.33 -19.62 -8.92
C VAL A 338 15.02 -18.90 -8.59
N HIS A 339 14.90 -17.61 -8.95
CA HIS A 339 13.67 -16.84 -8.73
C HIS A 339 12.52 -17.35 -9.61
N GLY A 340 12.83 -18.03 -10.73
CA GLY A 340 11.84 -18.67 -11.61
C GLY A 340 11.46 -20.10 -11.23
N TRP A 341 12.18 -20.74 -10.31
CA TRP A 341 11.96 -22.15 -9.96
C TRP A 341 10.62 -22.39 -9.28
N GLY A 342 10.15 -23.64 -9.36
CA GLY A 342 8.96 -24.08 -8.64
C GLY A 342 9.22 -24.21 -7.13
N PRO A 343 8.16 -24.24 -6.31
CA PRO A 343 8.27 -24.23 -4.84
C PRO A 343 9.14 -25.34 -4.25
N GLU A 344 9.15 -26.53 -4.86
CA GLU A 344 9.94 -27.68 -4.41
C GLU A 344 11.46 -27.41 -4.51
N ALA A 345 11.95 -26.94 -5.65
CA ALA A 345 13.36 -26.64 -5.83
C ALA A 345 13.80 -25.44 -4.97
N ILE A 346 12.93 -24.43 -4.82
CA ILE A 346 13.19 -23.31 -3.90
C ILE A 346 13.28 -23.81 -2.46
N ALA A 347 12.42 -24.75 -2.04
CA ALA A 347 12.47 -25.33 -0.70
C ALA A 347 13.79 -26.07 -0.45
N GLU A 348 14.25 -26.89 -1.40
CA GLU A 348 15.56 -27.57 -1.32
C GLU A 348 16.72 -26.58 -1.17
N PHE A 349 16.68 -25.47 -1.91
CA PHE A 349 17.65 -24.39 -1.79
C PHE A 349 17.61 -23.72 -0.39
N LEU A 350 16.42 -23.36 0.10
CA LEU A 350 16.25 -22.71 1.42
C LEU A 350 16.63 -23.65 2.57
N ASP A 351 16.37 -24.94 2.45
CA ASP A 351 16.79 -25.97 3.41
C ASP A 351 18.31 -26.06 3.49
N ALA A 352 18.99 -26.11 2.35
CA ALA A 352 20.46 -26.09 2.30
C ALA A 352 21.06 -24.78 2.88
N MET A 353 20.43 -23.63 2.62
CA MET A 353 20.84 -22.35 3.22
C MET A 353 20.70 -22.35 4.76
N VAL A 354 19.63 -22.94 5.30
CA VAL A 354 19.46 -23.07 6.76
C VAL A 354 20.47 -24.03 7.37
N GLU A 355 20.82 -25.10 6.65
CA GLU A 355 21.78 -26.11 7.09
C GLU A 355 23.23 -25.62 7.08
N GLY A 356 23.58 -24.70 6.17
CA GLY A 356 24.90 -24.06 6.11
C GLY A 356 25.01 -22.88 7.08
N ASP A 357 24.39 -21.75 6.74
CA ASP A 357 24.54 -20.47 7.44
C ASP A 357 23.43 -20.19 8.47
N GLY A 358 22.54 -21.15 8.71
CA GLY A 358 21.35 -20.95 9.52
C GLY A 358 21.34 -21.64 10.88
N THR A 359 20.18 -21.58 11.53
CA THR A 359 19.90 -22.30 12.77
C THR A 359 18.44 -22.70 12.81
N GLU A 360 18.18 -23.93 13.24
CA GLU A 360 16.84 -24.42 13.54
C GLU A 360 16.67 -24.66 15.05
N HIS A 361 15.67 -24.02 15.63
CA HIS A 361 15.36 -24.19 17.05
C HIS A 361 14.58 -25.49 17.30
N LYS A 362 15.22 -26.45 17.99
CA LYS A 362 14.74 -27.82 18.21
C LYS A 362 13.29 -27.97 18.69
N THR A 363 12.79 -27.04 19.51
CA THR A 363 11.44 -27.15 20.10
C THR A 363 10.37 -26.42 19.30
N SER A 364 10.72 -25.30 18.68
CA SER A 364 9.73 -24.45 17.98
C SER A 364 9.71 -24.70 16.47
N GLY A 365 10.76 -25.33 15.92
CA GLY A 365 10.99 -25.44 14.48
C GLY A 365 11.24 -24.08 13.83
N HIS A 366 11.62 -23.06 14.61
CA HIS A 366 11.91 -21.73 14.09
C HIS A 366 13.26 -21.78 13.37
N ARG A 367 13.24 -21.45 12.08
CA ARG A 367 14.39 -21.52 11.18
C ARG A 367 14.85 -20.12 10.84
N VAL A 368 16.14 -19.88 10.93
CA VAL A 368 16.76 -18.57 10.72
C VAL A 368 17.96 -18.73 9.82
N ILE A 369 18.17 -17.81 8.88
CA ILE A 369 19.38 -17.69 8.06
C ILE A 369 20.06 -16.37 8.42
N TYR A 370 21.39 -16.39 8.55
CA TYR A 370 22.19 -15.20 8.82
C TYR A 370 22.98 -14.82 7.56
N THR A 371 23.02 -13.53 7.23
CA THR A 371 23.85 -13.03 6.12
C THR A 371 24.30 -11.60 6.40
N VAL A 372 25.42 -11.18 5.82
CA VAL A 372 25.85 -9.77 5.82
C VAL A 372 25.60 -9.09 4.46
N SER A 373 25.05 -9.82 3.49
CA SER A 373 24.58 -9.27 2.21
C SER A 373 23.11 -8.85 2.33
N PRO A 374 22.79 -7.56 2.16
CA PRO A 374 21.40 -7.09 2.10
C PRO A 374 20.61 -7.72 0.95
N GLN A 375 21.23 -7.85 -0.23
CA GLN A 375 20.58 -8.43 -1.42
C GLN A 375 20.20 -9.90 -1.19
N LEU A 376 21.12 -10.70 -0.63
CA LEU A 376 20.81 -12.09 -0.29
C LEU A 376 19.66 -12.19 0.73
N ALA A 377 19.60 -11.29 1.71
CA ALA A 377 18.50 -11.29 2.69
C ALA A 377 17.13 -11.04 2.02
N ASP A 378 17.11 -10.13 1.04
CA ASP A 378 15.93 -9.79 0.26
C ASP A 378 15.52 -10.93 -0.67
N ASP A 379 16.46 -11.52 -1.40
CA ASP A 379 16.24 -12.67 -2.27
C ASP A 379 15.65 -13.85 -1.47
N LEU A 380 16.23 -14.16 -0.30
CA LEU A 380 15.73 -15.23 0.57
C LEU A 380 14.31 -14.96 1.08
N GLN A 381 13.94 -13.70 1.34
CA GLN A 381 12.58 -13.34 1.71
C GLN A 381 11.59 -13.55 0.56
N VAL A 382 11.96 -13.16 -0.66
CA VAL A 382 11.15 -13.40 -1.87
C VAL A 382 10.99 -14.89 -2.14
N LEU A 383 12.09 -15.65 -2.09
CA LEU A 383 12.07 -17.10 -2.26
C LEU A 383 11.23 -17.80 -1.20
N ALA A 384 11.26 -17.35 0.06
CA ALA A 384 10.40 -17.89 1.10
C ALA A 384 8.92 -17.71 0.76
N ILE A 385 8.51 -16.55 0.23
CA ILE A 385 7.13 -16.32 -0.24
C ILE A 385 6.79 -17.26 -1.41
N LYS A 386 7.69 -17.40 -2.38
CA LYS A 386 7.54 -18.31 -3.54
C LYS A 386 7.52 -19.79 -3.15
N ALA A 387 8.14 -20.18 -2.05
CA ALA A 387 8.07 -21.53 -1.49
C ALA A 387 6.76 -21.81 -0.72
N GLY A 388 5.82 -20.87 -0.70
CA GLY A 388 4.57 -20.97 0.09
C GLY A 388 4.75 -20.68 1.59
N LEU A 389 5.93 -20.18 1.98
CA LEU A 389 6.25 -19.74 3.33
C LEU A 389 6.11 -18.21 3.43
N SER A 390 6.72 -17.64 4.46
CA SER A 390 7.00 -16.21 4.57
C SER A 390 8.32 -16.02 5.30
N ALA A 391 8.89 -14.82 5.27
CA ALA A 391 10.07 -14.52 6.07
C ALA A 391 10.02 -13.10 6.60
N ASN A 392 10.48 -12.87 7.83
CA ASN A 392 10.77 -11.53 8.32
C ASN A 392 12.28 -11.31 8.32
N VAL A 393 12.72 -10.15 7.84
CA VAL A 393 14.13 -9.74 7.85
C VAL A 393 14.32 -8.73 8.98
N ARG A 394 15.29 -8.99 9.85
CA ARG A 394 15.70 -8.04 10.91
C ARG A 394 17.17 -7.73 10.75
N VAL A 395 17.53 -6.46 10.88
CA VAL A 395 18.93 -6.04 11.01
C VAL A 395 19.37 -6.19 12.47
N ASP A 396 20.43 -6.96 12.69
CA ASP A 396 21.15 -7.12 13.94
C ASP A 396 22.50 -6.40 13.82
N ASP A 397 22.48 -5.10 14.07
CA ASP A 397 23.68 -4.28 14.03
C ASP A 397 24.48 -4.45 15.32
N ARG A 398 25.60 -5.17 15.20
CA ARG A 398 26.60 -5.36 16.25
C ARG A 398 27.97 -4.95 15.75
N VAL A 399 28.04 -3.98 14.83
CA VAL A 399 29.31 -3.48 14.28
C VAL A 399 30.19 -2.96 15.44
N GLY A 400 31.48 -3.29 15.39
CA GLY A 400 32.46 -2.92 16.42
C GLY A 400 32.49 -3.85 17.65
N LEU A 401 31.54 -4.77 17.79
CA LEU A 401 31.57 -5.76 18.87
C LEU A 401 32.76 -6.71 18.71
N GLU A 402 33.63 -6.78 19.73
CA GLU A 402 34.76 -7.70 19.77
C GLU A 402 34.27 -9.15 19.96
N ARG A 403 34.85 -10.06 19.17
CA ARG A 403 34.66 -11.50 19.21
C ARG A 403 35.99 -12.17 19.49
N VAL A 404 35.96 -13.21 20.32
CA VAL A 404 37.12 -14.04 20.63
C VAL A 404 36.80 -15.46 20.17
N LEU A 405 37.58 -15.96 19.21
CA LEU A 405 37.47 -17.35 18.75
C LEU A 405 38.02 -18.31 19.82
N PRO A 406 37.64 -19.60 19.80
CA PRO A 406 38.25 -20.62 20.65
C PRO A 406 39.78 -20.71 20.53
N SER A 407 40.34 -20.30 19.39
CA SER A 407 41.79 -20.19 19.16
C SER A 407 42.46 -19.02 19.91
N GLY A 408 41.69 -18.15 20.57
CA GLY A 408 42.16 -16.92 21.20
C GLY A 408 42.28 -15.72 20.25
N GLN A 409 42.07 -15.93 18.95
CA GLN A 409 42.08 -14.85 17.96
C GLN A 409 40.92 -13.87 18.21
N ARG A 410 41.24 -12.57 18.20
CA ARG A 410 40.28 -11.49 18.39
C ARG A 410 39.98 -10.79 17.08
N PHE A 411 38.73 -10.43 16.86
CA PHE A 411 38.30 -9.64 15.71
C PHE A 411 37.04 -8.85 16.07
N ASN A 412 36.77 -7.76 15.33
CA ASN A 412 35.56 -6.98 15.50
C ASN A 412 34.58 -7.30 14.38
N ASN A 413 33.29 -7.27 14.69
CA ASN A 413 32.26 -7.31 13.65
C ASN A 413 32.39 -6.08 12.74
N LEU A 414 32.58 -6.32 11.44
CA LEU A 414 32.80 -5.25 10.46
C LEU A 414 31.51 -4.74 9.80
N ARG A 415 30.44 -5.53 9.84
CA ARG A 415 29.18 -5.27 9.14
C ARG A 415 27.98 -5.68 9.98
N ALA A 416 26.84 -5.03 9.74
CA ALA A 416 25.57 -5.45 10.32
C ALA A 416 25.15 -6.82 9.75
N CYS A 417 24.47 -7.62 10.57
CA CYS A 417 24.00 -8.94 10.17
C CYS A 417 22.50 -8.89 9.93
N TYR A 418 22.06 -9.40 8.78
CA TYR A 418 20.66 -9.60 8.46
C TYR A 418 20.22 -10.99 8.93
N VAL A 419 19.13 -11.01 9.68
CA VAL A 419 18.53 -12.21 10.27
C VAL A 419 17.23 -12.48 9.53
N VAL A 420 17.25 -13.46 8.62
CA VAL A 420 16.08 -13.88 7.84
C VAL A 420 15.36 -14.99 8.60
N SER A 421 14.22 -14.66 9.20
CA SER A 421 13.42 -15.59 10.02
C SER A 421 12.34 -16.23 9.16
N LEU A 422 12.50 -17.51 8.81
CA LEU A 422 11.55 -18.26 7.99
C LEU A 422 10.32 -18.66 8.82
N LEU A 423 9.15 -18.38 8.29
CA LEU A 423 7.86 -18.62 8.90
C LEU A 423 7.17 -19.77 8.18
N THR A 424 7.17 -20.95 8.80
CA THR A 424 6.39 -22.12 8.36
C THR A 424 5.01 -22.18 9.01
N LYS A 425 4.81 -21.40 10.07
CA LYS A 425 3.58 -21.30 10.87
C LYS A 425 3.22 -19.83 11.03
N ARG A 426 1.93 -19.53 11.24
CA ARG A 426 1.40 -18.15 11.34
C ARG A 426 1.54 -17.32 10.06
N LEU A 427 1.34 -17.94 8.90
CA LEU A 427 1.26 -17.25 7.59
C LEU A 427 0.08 -16.27 7.50
N THR A 428 -0.87 -16.37 8.43
CA THR A 428 -1.95 -15.39 8.62
C THR A 428 -1.94 -14.81 10.05
N PRO A 429 -0.99 -13.93 10.40
CA PRO A 429 -0.86 -13.44 11.76
C PRO A 429 -2.09 -12.63 12.17
N LEU A 430 -2.53 -12.85 13.41
CA LEU A 430 -3.62 -12.11 14.04
C LEU A 430 -3.05 -10.90 14.78
N VAL A 431 -3.59 -9.72 14.51
CA VAL A 431 -3.28 -8.48 15.23
C VAL A 431 -4.33 -8.21 16.32
N ASN A 432 -3.96 -7.47 17.36
CA ASN A 432 -4.82 -7.14 18.50
C ASN A 432 -5.23 -8.38 19.32
N THR A 433 -4.30 -9.32 19.51
CA THR A 433 -4.54 -10.54 20.30
C THR A 433 -4.73 -10.27 21.79
N GLY A 434 -5.43 -11.18 22.48
CA GLY A 434 -5.97 -11.00 23.85
C GLY A 434 -5.05 -10.35 24.88
N ARG A 435 -5.64 -9.47 25.69
CA ARG A 435 -4.99 -8.50 26.60
C ARG A 435 -4.34 -9.09 27.87
N LYS A 436 -4.03 -10.38 27.90
CA LYS A 436 -3.55 -11.05 29.13
C LYS A 436 -2.06 -10.81 29.42
N VAL A 437 -1.26 -10.54 28.38
CA VAL A 437 0.19 -10.32 28.51
C VAL A 437 0.56 -9.05 27.73
N PRO A 438 1.18 -8.05 28.38
CA PRO A 438 1.65 -6.84 27.72
C PRO A 438 2.55 -7.15 26.53
N SER A 439 2.26 -6.53 25.38
CA SER A 439 3.12 -6.58 24.20
C SER A 439 3.92 -5.28 24.09
N ARG A 440 5.21 -5.37 23.75
CA ARG A 440 6.04 -4.19 23.46
C ARG A 440 5.55 -3.35 22.26
N TYR A 441 4.64 -3.90 21.47
CA TYR A 441 4.03 -3.23 20.32
C TYR A 441 2.68 -2.60 20.66
N TRP A 442 2.23 -2.70 21.91
CA TRP A 442 0.99 -2.04 22.31
C TRP A 442 1.21 -0.53 22.42
N ASN A 443 0.21 0.21 21.95
CA ASN A 443 0.02 1.60 22.31
C ASN A 443 -0.47 1.72 23.78
N GLU A 444 -0.71 2.95 24.22
CA GLU A 444 -1.19 3.26 25.57
C GLU A 444 -2.54 2.59 25.90
N ASP A 445 -3.36 2.32 24.87
CA ASP A 445 -4.67 1.68 24.98
C ASP A 445 -4.62 0.14 24.94
N GLY A 446 -3.43 -0.46 24.82
CA GLY A 446 -3.26 -1.91 24.76
C GLY A 446 -3.55 -2.55 23.39
N TYR A 447 -3.43 -1.78 22.31
CA TYR A 447 -3.63 -2.21 20.93
C TYR A 447 -2.35 -2.14 20.09
N ASN A 448 -2.23 -3.02 19.11
CA ASN A 448 -1.13 -3.04 18.15
C ASN A 448 -1.26 -1.97 17.06
N ASP A 449 -2.43 -1.35 16.94
CA ASP A 449 -2.72 -0.31 15.96
C ASP A 449 -3.18 0.99 16.60
N ARG A 450 -2.96 2.11 15.91
CA ARG A 450 -3.33 3.46 16.33
C ARG A 450 -3.45 4.37 15.11
N ILE A 451 -4.07 5.54 15.31
CA ILE A 451 -3.89 6.68 14.40
C ILE A 451 -2.74 7.53 14.95
N GLU A 452 -1.81 7.91 14.09
CA GLU A 452 -0.71 8.83 14.43
C GLU A 452 -0.57 9.95 13.42
N GLN A 453 -0.11 11.11 13.85
CA GLN A 453 0.21 12.21 12.93
C GLN A 453 1.48 11.87 12.15
N TYR A 454 1.45 12.12 10.85
CA TYR A 454 2.58 11.94 9.95
C TYR A 454 2.73 13.17 9.07
N THR A 455 3.97 13.59 8.87
CA THR A 455 4.35 14.64 7.93
C THR A 455 5.49 14.09 7.07
N GLY A 456 5.26 13.95 5.77
CA GLY A 456 6.22 13.36 4.83
C GLY A 456 5.57 13.02 3.50
N GLN A 457 6.22 12.19 2.69
CA GLN A 457 5.66 11.76 1.40
C GLN A 457 4.83 10.50 1.54
N ILE A 458 3.75 10.44 0.76
CA ILE A 458 2.92 9.27 0.59
C ILE A 458 2.98 8.77 -0.85
N HIS A 459 2.89 7.46 -1.00
CA HIS A 459 3.14 6.78 -2.26
C HIS A 459 2.12 5.68 -2.52
N CYS A 460 1.81 5.42 -3.78
CA CYS A 460 1.11 4.20 -4.16
C CYS A 460 1.31 3.88 -5.64
N VAL A 461 0.98 2.65 -6.01
CA VAL A 461 0.76 2.28 -7.41
C VAL A 461 -0.56 1.58 -7.57
N LYS A 462 -1.06 1.60 -8.80
CA LYS A 462 -2.28 0.95 -9.20
C LYS A 462 -1.98 -0.29 -10.02
N VAL A 463 -2.45 -1.44 -9.56
CA VAL A 463 -2.30 -2.72 -10.24
C VAL A 463 -3.68 -3.33 -10.54
N PRO A 464 -3.85 -4.08 -11.63
CA PRO A 464 -5.16 -4.61 -12.07
C PRO A 464 -5.99 -5.32 -11.00
N ASN A 465 -5.39 -6.17 -10.16
CA ASN A 465 -6.14 -6.86 -9.09
C ASN A 465 -6.28 -6.05 -7.78
N GLY A 466 -5.62 -4.89 -7.70
CA GLY A 466 -5.65 -3.98 -6.57
C GLY A 466 -5.04 -4.50 -5.27
N LEU A 467 -4.19 -5.54 -5.33
CA LEU A 467 -3.47 -6.12 -4.20
C LEU A 467 -1.97 -6.16 -4.48
N LEU A 468 -1.18 -5.63 -3.56
CA LEU A 468 0.27 -5.51 -3.65
C LEU A 468 0.95 -6.28 -2.53
N TRP A 469 2.15 -6.79 -2.81
CA TRP A 469 3.10 -7.21 -1.80
C TRP A 469 3.92 -6.02 -1.33
N VAL A 470 3.74 -5.66 -0.06
CA VAL A 470 4.47 -4.58 0.59
C VAL A 470 5.20 -5.09 1.81
N ARG A 471 6.28 -4.41 2.21
CA ARG A 471 6.95 -4.66 3.49
C ARG A 471 7.32 -3.34 4.15
N ARG A 472 7.29 -3.32 5.47
CA ARG A 472 7.87 -2.25 6.28
C ARG A 472 8.66 -2.89 7.41
N ASN A 473 9.84 -2.36 7.73
CA ASN A 473 10.76 -2.95 8.72
C ASN A 473 11.00 -4.46 8.50
N GLY A 474 11.17 -4.87 7.24
CA GLY A 474 11.43 -6.26 6.84
C GLY A 474 10.28 -7.25 7.08
N LYS A 475 9.04 -6.78 7.30
CA LYS A 475 7.85 -7.63 7.50
C LYS A 475 6.92 -7.57 6.29
N PRO A 476 6.93 -8.59 5.41
CA PRO A 476 6.14 -8.58 4.19
C PRO A 476 4.69 -8.96 4.45
N VAL A 477 3.76 -8.35 3.73
CA VAL A 477 2.32 -8.59 3.86
C VAL A 477 1.61 -8.15 2.58
N VAL A 478 0.47 -8.78 2.28
CA VAL A 478 -0.41 -8.32 1.20
C VAL A 478 -1.31 -7.18 1.69
N SER A 479 -1.41 -6.11 0.91
CA SER A 479 -2.25 -4.94 1.18
C SER A 479 -2.82 -4.36 -0.14
N GLY A 480 -3.82 -3.46 -0.09
CA GLY A 480 -4.50 -2.93 -1.26
C GLY A 480 -3.99 -1.57 -1.76
N ASN A 481 -4.56 -1.05 -2.85
CA ASN A 481 -4.31 0.30 -3.40
C ASN A 481 -5.46 1.32 -3.06
N THR A 482 -5.94 2.17 -3.98
CA THR A 482 -6.03 3.64 -3.77
C THR A 482 -7.44 4.28 -4.07
N HIS A 483 -8.02 5.20 -3.21
CA HIS A 483 -9.22 6.14 -3.27
C HIS A 483 -9.14 7.63 -2.64
N GLU A 484 -9.42 8.75 -3.37
CA GLU A 484 -8.99 10.19 -3.16
C GLU A 484 -9.92 11.02 -2.32
N LEU A 485 -11.11 11.26 -2.85
CA LEU A 485 -12.08 12.19 -2.31
C LEU A 485 -12.48 11.81 -0.88
N ILE A 486 -12.52 10.50 -0.60
CA ILE A 486 -12.91 9.95 0.70
C ILE A 486 -11.82 10.07 1.77
N ARG A 487 -10.63 10.62 1.45
CA ARG A 487 -9.58 10.93 2.44
C ARG A 487 -9.98 12.05 3.39
N HIS A 488 -10.88 12.94 2.96
CA HIS A 488 -11.38 14.07 3.73
C HIS A 488 -12.44 13.59 4.72
N ARG A 489 -12.08 13.52 6.00
CA ARG A 489 -12.89 12.84 7.03
C ARG A 489 -13.50 13.77 8.09
N PRO A 490 -12.76 14.76 8.64
CA PRO A 490 -13.36 15.66 9.63
C PRO A 490 -14.51 16.45 9.01
N GLY A 491 -15.68 16.42 9.65
CA GLY A 491 -16.84 17.19 9.20
C GLY A 491 -17.45 16.71 7.88
N VAL A 492 -17.17 15.47 7.46
CA VAL A 492 -17.65 14.88 6.19
C VAL A 492 -18.54 13.66 6.44
N ALA A 493 -19.56 13.48 5.59
CA ALA A 493 -20.31 12.23 5.45
C ALA A 493 -20.36 11.80 3.98
N ILE A 494 -20.25 10.49 3.72
CA ILE A 494 -20.10 9.94 2.36
C ILE A 494 -21.05 8.76 2.16
N SER A 495 -21.75 8.74 1.03
CA SER A 495 -22.51 7.58 0.56
C SER A 495 -22.24 7.36 -0.91
N GLN A 496 -21.61 6.25 -1.27
CA GLN A 496 -21.14 6.02 -2.63
C GLN A 496 -21.86 4.86 -3.29
N GLU A 497 -22.10 5.00 -4.59
CA GLU A 497 -22.58 3.93 -5.43
C GLU A 497 -21.67 2.70 -5.30
N SER A 498 -22.33 1.56 -5.13
CA SER A 498 -21.64 0.33 -4.81
C SER A 498 -21.70 -0.62 -5.99
N LEU A 499 -20.55 -0.80 -6.64
CA LEU A 499 -20.33 -1.79 -7.71
C LEU A 499 -20.46 -3.26 -7.23
N ARG A 500 -20.82 -3.48 -5.95
CA ARG A 500 -21.28 -4.79 -5.45
C ARG A 500 -22.75 -5.05 -5.77
N PHE A 501 -23.49 -4.02 -6.17
CA PHE A 501 -24.94 -4.06 -6.32
C PHE A 501 -25.38 -3.47 -7.66
N VAL A 502 -24.76 -2.37 -8.09
CA VAL A 502 -25.04 -1.74 -9.39
C VAL A 502 -24.40 -2.56 -10.51
N ARG A 503 -25.15 -2.78 -11.59
CA ARG A 503 -24.64 -3.39 -12.81
C ARG A 503 -23.94 -2.34 -13.65
N LEU A 504 -22.82 -2.74 -14.24
CA LEU A 504 -22.06 -1.93 -15.19
C LEU A 504 -22.55 -2.24 -16.61
N ASP A 505 -23.82 -1.94 -16.84
CA ASP A 505 -24.42 -2.11 -18.18
C ASP A 505 -23.85 -1.07 -19.15
N GLU A 506 -23.39 0.07 -18.62
CA GLU A 506 -22.57 1.08 -19.31
C GLU A 506 -21.29 1.31 -18.49
N LEU A 507 -20.17 1.59 -19.17
CA LEU A 507 -18.92 2.05 -18.56
C LEU A 507 -18.73 3.55 -18.84
N PRO A 508 -19.25 4.43 -17.97
CA PRO A 508 -18.97 5.86 -18.05
C PRO A 508 -17.49 6.10 -17.76
N PHE A 509 -16.84 6.94 -18.57
CA PHE A 509 -15.42 7.24 -18.45
C PHE A 509 -15.14 8.70 -18.80
N TRP A 510 -14.33 9.38 -17.99
CA TRP A 510 -13.87 10.75 -18.28
C TRP A 510 -12.46 10.72 -18.87
N PHE A 511 -12.23 11.57 -19.87
CA PHE A 511 -10.92 11.76 -20.49
C PHE A 511 -10.50 13.23 -20.36
N PRO A 512 -9.25 13.52 -19.96
CA PRO A 512 -8.74 14.88 -19.93
C PRO A 512 -8.59 15.45 -21.36
N GLU A 513 -8.57 16.78 -21.48
CA GLU A 513 -8.60 17.47 -22.78
C GLU A 513 -7.45 17.03 -23.69
N TRP A 514 -6.23 16.95 -23.15
CA TRP A 514 -5.05 16.51 -23.91
C TRP A 514 -5.20 15.07 -24.46
N ALA A 515 -5.92 14.19 -23.76
CA ALA A 515 -6.14 12.83 -24.22
C ALA A 515 -7.17 12.78 -25.35
N GLN A 516 -8.17 13.67 -25.32
CA GLN A 516 -9.18 13.78 -26.37
C GLN A 516 -8.59 14.29 -27.70
N GLU A 517 -7.49 15.05 -27.64
CA GLU A 517 -6.76 15.55 -28.82
C GLU A 517 -5.96 14.45 -29.54
N ASP A 518 -5.64 13.35 -28.86
CA ASP A 518 -4.95 12.19 -29.45
C ASP A 518 -5.95 11.19 -30.04
N ALA A 519 -6.18 11.31 -31.36
CA ALA A 519 -7.13 10.46 -32.08
C ALA A 519 -6.78 8.96 -32.03
N GLU A 520 -5.49 8.60 -32.03
CA GLU A 520 -5.08 7.20 -31.98
C GLU A 520 -5.31 6.61 -30.58
N LEU A 521 -4.98 7.36 -29.53
CA LEU A 521 -5.27 7.00 -28.15
C LEU A 521 -6.77 6.79 -27.94
N MET A 522 -7.59 7.74 -28.39
CA MET A 522 -9.05 7.69 -28.21
C MET A 522 -9.69 6.51 -28.95
N GLU A 523 -9.22 6.18 -30.15
CA GLU A 523 -9.69 5.00 -30.89
C GLU A 523 -9.43 3.71 -30.10
N LYS A 524 -8.19 3.52 -29.62
CA LYS A 524 -7.83 2.31 -28.86
C LYS A 524 -8.52 2.23 -27.50
N ALA A 525 -8.57 3.35 -26.77
CA ALA A 525 -9.22 3.41 -25.46
C ALA A 525 -10.72 3.12 -25.55
N THR A 526 -11.38 3.69 -26.57
CA THR A 526 -12.81 3.46 -26.83
C THR A 526 -13.07 1.98 -27.14
N ALA A 527 -12.29 1.38 -28.04
CA ALA A 527 -12.45 -0.03 -28.40
C ALA A 527 -12.29 -0.96 -27.19
N LEU A 528 -11.31 -0.68 -26.32
CA LEU A 528 -11.09 -1.46 -25.09
C LEU A 528 -12.29 -1.35 -24.14
N LEU A 529 -12.78 -0.13 -23.89
CA LEU A 529 -13.91 0.10 -22.99
C LEU A 529 -15.20 -0.53 -23.53
N GLU A 530 -15.44 -0.48 -24.84
CA GLU A 530 -16.56 -1.17 -25.48
C GLU A 530 -16.49 -2.68 -25.30
N GLN A 531 -15.30 -3.27 -25.45
CA GLN A 531 -15.10 -4.70 -25.22
C GLN A 531 -15.38 -5.08 -23.76
N MET A 532 -14.94 -4.26 -22.80
CA MET A 532 -15.21 -4.46 -21.38
C MET A 532 -16.72 -4.37 -21.08
N GLU A 533 -17.41 -3.40 -21.66
CA GLU A 533 -18.87 -3.21 -21.51
C GLU A 533 -19.65 -4.40 -22.10
N GLN A 534 -19.30 -4.85 -23.31
CA GLN A 534 -19.88 -6.05 -23.92
C GLN A 534 -19.68 -7.29 -23.05
N PHE A 535 -18.51 -7.41 -22.42
CA PHE A 535 -18.21 -8.51 -21.51
C PHE A 535 -19.05 -8.45 -20.23
N GLN A 536 -19.30 -7.26 -19.68
CA GLN A 536 -20.24 -7.07 -18.56
C GLN A 536 -21.65 -7.56 -18.92
N GLY A 537 -22.16 -7.15 -20.08
CA GLY A 537 -23.47 -7.59 -20.58
C GLY A 537 -23.55 -9.11 -20.80
N TRP A 538 -22.51 -9.70 -21.39
CA TRP A 538 -22.42 -11.15 -21.56
C TRP A 538 -22.44 -11.88 -20.22
N MET A 539 -21.65 -11.44 -19.23
CA MET A 539 -21.64 -12.03 -17.89
C MET A 539 -23.02 -11.97 -17.23
N ALA A 540 -23.72 -10.84 -17.36
CA ALA A 540 -25.06 -10.68 -16.80
C ALA A 540 -26.05 -11.70 -17.39
N GLY A 541 -26.03 -11.89 -18.71
CA GLY A 541 -26.82 -12.90 -19.40
C GLY A 541 -26.41 -14.33 -19.05
N HIS A 542 -25.11 -14.61 -19.02
CA HIS A 542 -24.55 -15.92 -18.70
C HIS A 542 -24.91 -16.37 -17.27
N PHE A 543 -24.90 -15.45 -16.31
CA PHE A 543 -25.31 -15.74 -14.93
C PHE A 543 -26.83 -15.70 -14.74
N GLY A 544 -27.62 -15.42 -15.79
CA GLY A 544 -29.07 -15.35 -15.71
C GLY A 544 -29.56 -14.30 -14.71
N LEU A 545 -28.87 -13.18 -14.55
CA LEU A 545 -29.17 -12.20 -13.49
C LEU A 545 -30.56 -11.57 -13.63
N ASP A 546 -31.10 -11.57 -14.84
CA ASP A 546 -32.44 -11.06 -15.16
C ASP A 546 -33.52 -12.15 -15.12
N ALA A 547 -33.16 -13.40 -14.85
CA ALA A 547 -34.13 -14.47 -14.70
C ALA A 547 -35.04 -14.21 -13.48
N GLU A 548 -36.31 -14.55 -13.65
CA GLU A 548 -37.32 -14.37 -12.61
C GLU A 548 -37.01 -15.24 -11.39
N GLY A 549 -37.13 -14.67 -10.18
CA GLY A 549 -36.90 -15.38 -8.93
C GLY A 549 -35.44 -15.47 -8.45
N VAL A 550 -34.45 -14.95 -9.18
CA VAL A 550 -33.05 -14.96 -8.72
C VAL A 550 -32.87 -14.10 -7.45
N PRO A 551 -32.42 -14.68 -6.32
CA PRO A 551 -32.29 -13.94 -5.07
C PRO A 551 -31.26 -12.81 -5.15
N PHE A 552 -31.56 -11.68 -4.52
CA PHE A 552 -30.65 -10.51 -4.48
C PHE A 552 -29.25 -10.83 -3.93
N LYS A 553 -29.14 -11.74 -2.95
CA LYS A 553 -27.85 -12.20 -2.41
C LYS A 553 -26.98 -12.85 -3.48
N GLU A 554 -27.60 -13.59 -4.41
CA GLU A 554 -26.92 -14.23 -5.52
C GLU A 554 -26.51 -13.20 -6.58
N LYS A 555 -27.42 -12.29 -6.95
CA LYS A 555 -27.11 -11.15 -7.85
C LYS A 555 -25.93 -10.33 -7.33
N LYS A 556 -25.92 -10.01 -6.03
CA LYS A 556 -24.83 -9.32 -5.33
C LYS A 556 -23.51 -10.10 -5.38
N HIS A 557 -23.56 -11.43 -5.23
CA HIS A 557 -22.36 -12.26 -5.28
C HIS A 557 -21.74 -12.25 -6.69
N ARG A 558 -22.56 -12.33 -7.74
CA ARG A 558 -22.13 -12.30 -9.15
C ARG A 558 -21.68 -10.92 -9.60
N THR A 559 -22.46 -9.86 -9.37
CA THR A 559 -22.05 -8.46 -9.66
C THR A 559 -20.78 -8.08 -8.90
N SER A 560 -20.59 -8.61 -7.69
CA SER A 560 -19.36 -8.43 -6.94
C SER A 560 -18.12 -9.03 -7.62
N PHE A 561 -18.29 -10.09 -8.40
CA PHE A 561 -17.24 -10.64 -9.26
C PHE A 561 -17.10 -9.81 -10.54
N MET A 562 -18.21 -9.49 -11.20
CA MET A 562 -18.25 -8.73 -12.47
C MET A 562 -17.52 -7.39 -12.40
N ARG A 563 -17.65 -6.63 -11.30
CA ARG A 563 -16.97 -5.33 -11.15
C ARG A 563 -15.44 -5.38 -11.21
N ARG A 564 -14.83 -6.57 -11.06
CA ARG A 564 -13.37 -6.73 -11.16
C ARG A 564 -12.85 -6.48 -12.58
N PHE A 565 -13.74 -6.55 -13.57
CA PHE A 565 -13.46 -6.21 -14.96
C PHE A 565 -13.90 -4.79 -15.30
N ALA A 566 -14.25 -3.96 -14.31
CA ALA A 566 -14.49 -2.54 -14.51
C ALA A 566 -13.15 -1.80 -14.53
N PRO A 567 -12.95 -0.82 -15.42
CA PRO A 567 -11.77 0.01 -15.35
C PRO A 567 -11.86 0.90 -14.10
N GLU A 568 -10.73 1.23 -13.48
CA GLU A 568 -10.72 2.06 -12.28
C GLU A 568 -11.10 3.53 -12.56
N GLY A 569 -10.95 3.99 -13.80
CA GLY A 569 -11.51 5.28 -14.26
C GLY A 569 -13.01 5.23 -14.55
N VAL A 570 -13.69 4.11 -14.20
CA VAL A 570 -15.15 4.06 -14.30
C VAL A 570 -15.74 5.15 -13.42
N ALA A 571 -16.39 6.09 -14.08
CA ALA A 571 -17.00 7.22 -13.44
C ALA A 571 -18.19 6.73 -12.60
N THR A 572 -18.29 7.18 -11.35
CA THR A 572 -19.36 6.72 -10.44
C THR A 572 -19.98 7.89 -9.70
N GLY A 573 -21.10 7.63 -9.01
CA GLY A 573 -21.80 8.61 -8.19
C GLY A 573 -21.51 8.45 -6.69
N LEU A 574 -21.41 9.56 -5.98
CA LEU A 574 -21.49 9.58 -4.52
C LEU A 574 -22.19 10.82 -3.99
N VAL A 575 -22.84 10.68 -2.85
CA VAL A 575 -23.26 11.81 -2.01
C VAL A 575 -22.11 12.14 -1.07
N TRP A 576 -21.71 13.40 -1.06
CA TRP A 576 -20.67 13.94 -0.20
C TRP A 576 -21.21 15.15 0.54
N THR A 577 -21.22 15.09 1.87
CA THR A 577 -21.65 16.19 2.73
C THR A 577 -20.46 16.69 3.51
N ALA A 578 -20.27 18.01 3.58
CA ALA A 578 -19.18 18.60 4.33
C ALA A 578 -19.59 19.92 5.00
N ASN A 579 -19.03 20.20 6.18
CA ASN A 579 -19.19 21.49 6.84
C ASN A 579 -18.29 22.57 6.21
N VAL A 580 -18.62 23.86 6.42
CA VAL A 580 -17.91 24.98 5.79
C VAL A 580 -16.43 25.02 6.14
N ARG A 581 -16.04 24.64 7.37
CA ARG A 581 -14.63 24.56 7.74
C ARG A 581 -13.88 23.58 6.86
N THR A 582 -14.44 22.39 6.68
CA THR A 582 -13.85 21.35 5.84
C THR A 582 -13.90 21.73 4.37
N LEU A 583 -15.02 22.27 3.88
CA LEU A 583 -15.15 22.73 2.49
C LEU A 583 -14.05 23.71 2.12
N ARG A 584 -13.79 24.69 2.98
CA ARG A 584 -12.71 25.66 2.79
C ARG A 584 -11.34 25.00 2.69
N HIS A 585 -11.02 24.10 3.61
CA HIS A 585 -9.78 23.33 3.57
C HIS A 585 -9.67 22.50 2.28
N THR A 586 -10.72 21.80 1.89
CA THR A 586 -10.71 20.92 0.72
C THR A 586 -10.63 21.68 -0.60
N LEU A 587 -11.26 22.85 -0.70
CA LEU A 587 -11.17 23.71 -1.88
C LEU A 587 -9.72 24.12 -2.12
N GLU A 588 -9.03 24.61 -1.09
CA GLU A 588 -7.62 24.97 -1.20
C GLU A 588 -6.75 23.76 -1.56
N ALA A 589 -6.88 22.67 -0.81
CA ALA A 589 -6.01 21.50 -0.99
C ALA A 589 -6.20 20.78 -2.33
N ARG A 590 -7.43 20.76 -2.87
CA ARG A 590 -7.78 19.94 -4.05
C ARG A 590 -7.87 20.72 -5.35
N THR A 591 -7.70 22.03 -5.29
CA THR A 591 -7.56 22.86 -6.49
C THR A 591 -6.12 23.34 -6.70
N ALA A 592 -5.22 23.09 -5.76
CA ALA A 592 -3.80 23.39 -5.89
C ALA A 592 -3.19 22.78 -7.17
N GLU A 593 -2.16 23.44 -7.70
CA GLU A 593 -1.55 23.09 -9.00
C GLU A 593 -1.08 21.62 -9.06
N GLY A 594 -0.56 21.07 -7.96
CA GLY A 594 -0.08 19.68 -7.86
C GLY A 594 -1.16 18.63 -7.59
N ALA A 595 -2.44 19.00 -7.50
CA ALA A 595 -3.53 18.04 -7.37
C ALA A 595 -3.89 17.41 -8.73
N GLU A 596 -4.46 16.21 -8.70
CA GLU A 596 -4.88 15.47 -9.89
C GLU A 596 -5.98 16.23 -10.67
N GLU A 597 -5.98 16.12 -12.00
CA GLU A 597 -6.78 16.96 -12.90
C GLU A 597 -8.30 16.80 -12.68
N GLU A 598 -8.80 15.57 -12.54
CA GLU A 598 -10.21 15.28 -12.29
C GLU A 598 -10.69 15.90 -10.96
N ILE A 599 -9.90 15.72 -9.88
CA ILE A 599 -10.27 16.26 -8.57
C ILE A 599 -10.19 17.80 -8.53
N ARG A 600 -9.27 18.41 -9.29
CA ARG A 600 -9.22 19.87 -9.47
C ARG A 600 -10.48 20.40 -10.14
N LEU A 601 -10.92 19.76 -11.23
CA LEU A 601 -12.16 20.12 -11.93
C LEU A 601 -13.37 19.99 -11.01
N LEU A 602 -13.45 18.88 -10.26
CA LEU A 602 -14.52 18.62 -9.32
C LEU A 602 -14.61 19.70 -8.23
N PHE A 603 -13.49 20.02 -7.58
CA PHE A 603 -13.48 21.01 -6.50
C PHE A 603 -13.62 22.45 -7.02
N ASN A 604 -13.18 22.75 -8.25
CA ASN A 604 -13.50 24.03 -8.88
C ASN A 604 -15.02 24.22 -8.98
N LYS A 605 -15.76 23.21 -9.48
CA LYS A 605 -17.23 23.24 -9.58
C LYS A 605 -17.89 23.37 -8.20
N ILE A 606 -17.41 22.65 -7.19
CA ILE A 606 -17.89 22.80 -5.80
C ILE A 606 -17.65 24.24 -5.30
N GLY A 607 -16.49 24.82 -5.59
CA GLY A 607 -16.13 26.19 -5.19
C GLY A 607 -17.06 27.23 -5.79
N GLU A 608 -17.37 27.12 -7.09
CA GLU A 608 -18.30 28.01 -7.78
C GLU A 608 -19.71 27.97 -7.15
N VAL A 609 -20.22 26.77 -6.87
CA VAL A 609 -21.51 26.59 -6.19
C VAL A 609 -21.49 27.26 -4.81
N LEU A 610 -20.44 27.04 -4.02
CA LEU A 610 -20.33 27.59 -2.67
C LEU A 610 -20.17 29.11 -2.65
N LYS A 611 -19.44 29.68 -3.62
CA LYS A 611 -19.29 31.12 -3.77
C LYS A 611 -20.62 31.81 -4.12
N ALA A 612 -21.47 31.14 -4.89
CA ALA A 612 -22.81 31.63 -5.20
C ALA A 612 -23.77 31.50 -3.99
N GLU A 613 -23.70 30.39 -3.27
CA GLU A 613 -24.62 30.06 -2.17
C GLU A 613 -24.28 30.72 -0.83
N ALA A 614 -23.00 31.00 -0.56
CA ALA A 614 -22.56 31.63 0.69
C ALA A 614 -21.38 32.60 0.44
N PRO A 615 -21.62 33.73 -0.26
CA PRO A 615 -20.56 34.62 -0.73
C PRO A 615 -19.70 35.25 0.39
N ALA A 616 -20.23 35.53 1.57
CA ALA A 616 -19.43 36.03 2.70
C ALA A 616 -18.54 34.96 3.34
N LEU A 617 -18.85 33.67 3.11
CA LEU A 617 -18.07 32.54 3.63
C LEU A 617 -17.03 32.00 2.63
N PHE A 618 -17.13 32.32 1.33
CA PHE A 618 -16.21 31.83 0.28
C PHE A 618 -15.72 32.91 -0.69
N GLY A 619 -16.19 34.16 -0.55
CA GLY A 619 -15.83 35.27 -1.45
C GLY A 619 -14.40 35.79 -1.28
N ASP A 620 -13.69 35.34 -0.24
CA ASP A 620 -12.29 35.68 0.03
C ASP A 620 -11.28 34.81 -0.72
N TYR A 621 -11.74 33.84 -1.50
CA TYR A 621 -10.87 33.04 -2.36
C TYR A 621 -10.49 33.79 -3.64
N GLU A 622 -9.19 33.85 -3.90
CA GLU A 622 -8.61 34.20 -5.19
C GLU A 622 -8.45 32.92 -6.02
N VAL A 623 -8.87 32.98 -7.29
CA VAL A 623 -8.79 31.83 -8.21
C VAL A 623 -7.86 32.18 -9.36
N VAL A 624 -6.75 31.45 -9.50
CA VAL A 624 -5.76 31.60 -10.56
C VAL A 624 -5.49 30.22 -11.15
N ASP A 625 -5.67 30.06 -12.46
CA ASP A 625 -5.48 28.78 -13.18
C ASP A 625 -6.22 27.59 -12.52
N GLY A 626 -7.44 27.87 -12.05
CA GLY A 626 -8.30 26.91 -11.36
C GLY A 626 -7.91 26.61 -9.91
N ALA A 627 -6.85 27.20 -9.37
CA ALA A 627 -6.43 27.04 -7.98
C ALA A 627 -7.07 28.08 -7.06
N TRP A 628 -7.77 27.61 -6.03
CA TRP A 628 -8.51 28.43 -5.06
C TRP A 628 -7.66 28.70 -3.82
N THR A 629 -7.22 29.93 -3.63
CA THR A 629 -6.40 30.35 -2.48
C THR A 629 -7.19 31.29 -1.55
N PRO A 630 -7.42 30.93 -0.27
CA PRO A 630 -8.15 31.78 0.66
C PRO A 630 -7.27 32.93 1.18
N ARG A 631 -7.86 34.11 1.36
CA ARG A 631 -7.18 35.24 2.01
C ARG A 631 -6.78 34.95 3.46
N TRP A 632 -7.58 34.17 4.18
CA TRP A 632 -7.33 33.82 5.58
C TRP A 632 -7.12 32.31 5.72
N ARG A 633 -5.88 31.92 6.04
CA ARG A 633 -5.47 30.54 6.29
C ARG A 633 -5.42 30.26 7.78
N LYS A 634 -6.18 29.25 8.22
CA LYS A 634 -5.98 28.64 9.54
C LYS A 634 -5.08 27.43 9.31
N VAL A 635 -3.81 27.55 9.68
CA VAL A 635 -2.84 26.44 9.68
C VAL A 635 -3.39 25.29 10.53
#